data_AF-A0A7J4U4F9-F1
#
_entry.id   AF-A0A7J4U4F9-F1
#
_cell.length_a   1.000
_cell.length_b   1.000
_cell.length_c   1.000
_cell.angle_alpha   90.00
_cell.angle_beta   90.00
_cell.angle_gamma   90.00
#
_symmetry.space_group_name_H-M   'P 1'
#
loop_
_entity.id
_entity.type
_entity.pdbx_description
1 polymer ?
#
loop_
_entity_poly.entity_id
_entity_poly.type
_entity_poly.pdbx_seq_one_letter_code
_entity_poly.pdbx_strand_id
1 'polypeptide(L)'
;PVDPVDPVDNTTDPGTDRIDVGTITCGPDGSITIAGSSTVFPLAEAWAEYYSEACPGTTITVEGGGSGAGAGRVCANSEKGTAVDIGDMSRDWKDSEATRGDDGYTMSCLKGDTSLEARQIVVAYDGLSVVVKKGGAAETCVNGMGGLTVDQLRWIFSDETAAEMTAAGIDVSAAVPNSDGDDSTHLWSELSSDCPSAAINLAYPDADSGTYEYFFEAALHEAAQGFRAGEQSADDNVIVSALTGDETAIGYFGYAYYQENQATLTALPVQNDAGVMVTPSGPTVADGTYNPLARPIFMNLLATTDSLSKTVPFVTFGLGDGGDKLVNSVGYVAIPAEVQADMEDRLAGEFPVVCGPDGSITIAGSSTVFPVANAWAESYSNACAGVTVTVEGGGSGAGAGRVCANSEKGSAVDIGDMSRGWKSSEASAQANGFIYDCLKGDTSIDAAQFVVAVDGLSVVVKKGSAAETCINGMGGLTQAQLRWVFSAETAAEMTAAGVDVSAAVPNSDGDDTTHKWSELSSDCPDAGITLAYPDADSGTYEYFFEAALHEAEQGFRTGEQSADDNVIVNAITGDETAIGYFGYAYYQENQATLTAVAIQNDDGDFVAPDEGTVRDGSYNPLSRPIFMNLLVDADSLADTLPFLNYGLFSDAGQTSVSEVGYVSLNNLQEAQMYWGRYAHLLGMTAGGNEDLMKGFCSDVSISIAGSSTVFPVANAWAEDFKTLCAGVSITVEGGGSGAGAGRVCANSEKGTPVDIGDMSRGWKDSEATMGDNGQYSCLKGDTSITVTQLVVAFDGLSVVVKQGGAADQCISGLGGLSAAQLRWVFSANTSAELSAQGLDVSSIAPNDDQDGVREWSDLSADCADSAITLAYPDADSGTYEYFYEAIMHEHGAFASGEQSADDNVLVTALTGDENAIGYFGYAYYQENQAILTAIAVSDNHTHGIADAPEDAVAPSPASVSGGTYTPLARPIFMNVNNDNWDTVSKFLLWAFSGDGSAVISEVGYVPLDDATWMEMHRRILAEGTY
;
A
#
# COMPACT_ATOMS: atom_id res chain seq x y z
N PRO A 1 -5.48 -33.64 21.70
CA PRO A 1 -6.50 -33.07 22.61
C PRO A 1 -6.39 -31.55 22.52
N VAL A 2 -7.13 -30.99 21.57
CA VAL A 2 -7.09 -29.58 21.19
C VAL A 2 -8.08 -28.86 22.09
N ASP A 3 -7.63 -27.81 22.77
CA ASP A 3 -8.51 -26.90 23.52
C ASP A 3 -9.25 -26.01 22.52
N PRO A 4 -10.56 -25.77 22.70
CA PRO A 4 -11.34 -24.91 21.83
C PRO A 4 -11.04 -23.43 22.12
N VAL A 5 -11.12 -22.62 21.07
CA VAL A 5 -11.05 -21.16 21.06
C VAL A 5 -11.91 -20.57 22.18
N ASP A 6 -11.34 -19.60 22.91
CA ASP A 6 -11.98 -18.87 24.00
C ASP A 6 -13.32 -18.27 23.53
N PRO A 7 -14.44 -18.51 24.23
CA PRO A 7 -15.69 -17.81 23.93
C PRO A 7 -15.50 -16.32 24.20
N VAL A 8 -15.92 -15.49 23.24
CA VAL A 8 -16.07 -14.03 23.31
C VAL A 8 -16.14 -13.52 24.75
N ASP A 9 -15.09 -12.81 25.20
CA ASP A 9 -15.04 -12.21 26.53
C ASP A 9 -16.00 -11.01 26.60
N ASN A 10 -17.30 -11.32 26.73
CA ASN A 10 -18.30 -10.40 27.25
C ASN A 10 -18.03 -10.20 28.74
N THR A 11 -16.99 -9.43 29.07
CA THR A 11 -16.76 -8.94 30.42
C THR A 11 -17.99 -8.14 30.84
N THR A 12 -18.83 -8.78 31.64
CA THR A 12 -19.94 -8.14 32.35
C THR A 12 -19.37 -7.42 33.56
N ASP A 13 -19.80 -6.17 33.79
CA ASP A 13 -19.48 -5.43 35.02
C ASP A 13 -19.81 -6.33 36.24
N PRO A 14 -18.89 -6.53 37.21
CA PRO A 14 -19.13 -7.41 38.37
C PRO A 14 -20.31 -6.94 39.24
N GLY A 15 -21.53 -7.27 38.83
CA GLY A 15 -22.77 -6.84 39.47
C GLY A 15 -23.99 -6.68 38.56
N THR A 16 -23.81 -6.62 37.23
CA THR A 16 -24.92 -6.48 36.25
C THR A 16 -24.62 -7.26 34.97
N ASP A 17 -25.61 -7.92 34.36
CA ASP A 17 -25.50 -8.65 33.07
C ASP A 17 -25.33 -7.70 31.85
N ARG A 18 -24.55 -6.61 31.99
CA ARG A 18 -24.44 -5.52 31.02
C ARG A 18 -23.04 -5.45 30.42
N ILE A 19 -22.95 -5.17 29.12
CA ILE A 19 -21.70 -5.09 28.33
C ILE A 19 -20.92 -3.84 28.75
N ASP A 20 -19.62 -3.98 29.04
CA ASP A 20 -18.75 -2.83 29.30
C ASP A 20 -18.30 -2.17 27.98
N VAL A 21 -18.84 -0.97 27.73
CA VAL A 21 -18.57 -0.15 26.54
C VAL A 21 -17.54 0.96 26.79
N GLY A 22 -16.88 0.97 27.94
CA GLY A 22 -15.87 1.98 28.27
C GLY A 22 -16.44 3.38 28.52
N THR A 23 -15.60 4.40 28.31
CA THR A 23 -15.97 5.81 28.58
C THR A 23 -16.59 6.44 27.34
N ILE A 24 -17.81 6.96 27.47
CA ILE A 24 -18.53 7.65 26.38
C ILE A 24 -18.30 9.16 26.47
N THR A 25 -17.87 9.77 25.35
CA THR A 25 -17.74 11.24 25.23
C THR A 25 -19.07 11.83 24.74
N CYS A 26 -19.70 12.67 25.57
CA CYS A 26 -21.00 13.25 25.26
C CYS A 26 -20.89 14.47 24.34
N GLY A 27 -21.79 14.53 23.35
CA GLY A 27 -22.08 15.72 22.56
C GLY A 27 -22.89 16.77 23.32
N PRO A 28 -23.28 17.88 22.67
CA PRO A 28 -24.12 18.91 23.26
C PRO A 28 -25.52 18.38 23.61
N ASP A 29 -26.11 18.93 24.69
CA ASP A 29 -27.49 18.61 25.11
C ASP A 29 -28.50 18.81 23.96
N GLY A 30 -29.44 17.88 23.81
CA GLY A 30 -30.42 17.93 22.73
C GLY A 30 -31.26 16.68 22.56
N SER A 31 -31.96 16.61 21.43
CA SER A 31 -32.68 15.41 21.00
C SER A 31 -32.13 14.91 19.67
N ILE A 32 -31.95 13.60 19.54
CA ILE A 32 -31.63 12.92 18.29
C ILE A 32 -32.82 12.04 17.92
N THR A 33 -33.32 12.22 16.70
CA THR A 33 -34.40 11.41 16.15
C THR A 33 -33.83 10.50 15.06
N ILE A 34 -34.09 9.20 15.17
CA ILE A 34 -33.60 8.16 14.27
C ILE A 34 -34.81 7.42 13.72
N ALA A 35 -34.87 7.21 12.40
CA ALA A 35 -35.86 6.31 11.84
C ALA A 35 -35.41 5.61 10.56
N GLY A 36 -35.89 4.39 10.34
CA GLY A 36 -35.67 3.71 9.06
C GLY A 36 -35.71 2.18 9.15
N SER A 37 -34.67 1.55 8.63
CA SER A 37 -34.59 0.09 8.43
C SER A 37 -34.92 -0.72 9.69
N SER A 38 -35.80 -1.72 9.54
CA SER A 38 -36.08 -2.73 10.56
C SER A 38 -34.87 -3.60 10.86
N THR A 39 -33.94 -3.75 9.91
CA THR A 39 -32.65 -4.41 10.14
C THR A 39 -31.74 -3.54 11.00
N VAL A 40 -31.65 -2.23 10.77
CA VAL A 40 -30.74 -1.38 11.55
C VAL A 40 -31.30 -1.03 12.94
N PHE A 41 -32.62 -1.12 13.09
CA PHE A 41 -33.34 -0.76 14.31
C PHE A 41 -32.76 -1.36 15.61
N PRO A 42 -32.43 -2.67 15.72
CA PRO A 42 -31.87 -3.23 16.95
C PRO A 42 -30.51 -2.63 17.33
N LEU A 43 -29.66 -2.34 16.33
CA LEU A 43 -28.37 -1.67 16.54
C LEU A 43 -28.58 -0.24 17.04
N ALA A 44 -29.46 0.51 16.38
CA ALA A 44 -29.77 1.89 16.75
C ALA A 44 -30.36 1.99 18.16
N GLU A 45 -31.22 1.04 18.58
CA GLU A 45 -31.73 0.98 19.96
C GLU A 45 -30.62 0.68 20.98
N ALA A 46 -29.74 -0.28 20.68
CA ALA A 46 -28.63 -0.63 21.57
C ALA A 46 -27.69 0.56 21.78
N TRP A 47 -27.25 1.22 20.70
CA TRP A 47 -26.42 2.42 20.81
C TRP A 47 -27.16 3.55 21.55
N ALA A 48 -28.44 3.77 21.25
CA ALA A 48 -29.24 4.82 21.88
C ALA A 48 -29.39 4.65 23.39
N GLU A 49 -29.59 3.41 23.87
CA GLU A 49 -29.72 3.09 25.30
C GLU A 49 -28.43 3.45 26.07
N TYR A 50 -27.28 2.95 25.59
CA TYR A 50 -25.99 3.18 26.26
C TYR A 50 -25.57 4.65 26.20
N TYR A 51 -25.77 5.30 25.05
CA TYR A 51 -25.42 6.72 24.91
C TYR A 51 -26.31 7.62 25.77
N SER A 52 -27.63 7.39 25.80
CA SER A 52 -28.56 8.21 26.60
C SER A 52 -28.33 8.07 28.10
N GLU A 53 -27.85 6.91 28.56
CA GLU A 53 -27.50 6.71 29.97
C GLU A 53 -26.22 7.44 30.36
N ALA A 54 -25.18 7.37 29.52
CA ALA A 54 -23.93 8.09 29.76
C ALA A 54 -24.08 9.61 29.58
N CYS A 55 -24.98 10.03 28.69
CA CYS A 55 -25.20 11.42 28.29
C CYS A 55 -26.62 11.88 28.64
N PRO A 56 -26.93 12.17 29.92
CA PRO A 56 -28.29 12.47 30.38
C PRO A 56 -28.88 13.78 29.82
N GLY A 57 -28.07 14.62 29.18
CA GLY A 57 -28.50 15.80 28.44
C GLY A 57 -29.05 15.52 27.04
N THR A 58 -28.89 14.28 26.55
CA THR A 58 -29.30 13.84 25.21
C THR A 58 -30.47 12.87 25.31
N THR A 59 -31.52 13.10 24.52
CA THR A 59 -32.65 12.17 24.39
C THR A 59 -32.67 11.60 22.98
N ILE A 60 -32.59 10.27 22.85
CA ILE A 60 -32.62 9.60 21.55
C ILE A 60 -33.94 8.85 21.39
N THR A 61 -34.60 9.04 20.23
CA THR A 61 -35.81 8.29 19.86
C THR A 61 -35.58 7.55 18.56
N VAL A 62 -35.79 6.23 18.58
CA VAL A 62 -35.61 5.35 17.41
C VAL A 62 -36.97 4.82 16.95
N GLU A 63 -37.25 4.91 15.65
CA GLU A 63 -38.49 4.39 15.04
C GLU A 63 -38.20 3.51 13.80
N GLY A 64 -38.83 2.34 13.71
CA GLY A 64 -38.80 1.53 12.49
C GLY A 64 -39.62 2.14 11.33
N GLY A 65 -39.42 1.64 10.11
CA GLY A 65 -40.15 2.07 8.91
C GLY A 65 -39.63 1.58 7.56
N GLY A 66 -38.50 0.85 7.54
CA GLY A 66 -37.82 0.40 6.33
C GLY A 66 -36.84 1.44 5.75
N SER A 67 -35.85 1.01 4.97
CA SER A 67 -34.79 1.89 4.43
C SER A 67 -35.32 3.05 3.59
N GLY A 68 -36.42 2.84 2.84
CA GLY A 68 -37.07 3.91 2.08
C GLY A 68 -37.84 4.93 2.93
N ALA A 69 -38.17 4.59 4.19
CA ALA A 69 -38.65 5.58 5.16
C ALA A 69 -37.48 6.35 5.76
N GLY A 70 -36.35 5.70 6.05
CA GLY A 70 -35.13 6.37 6.52
C GLY A 70 -34.65 7.44 5.53
N ALA A 71 -34.40 7.05 4.28
CA ALA A 71 -34.05 7.97 3.19
C ALA A 71 -35.05 9.14 3.04
N GLY A 72 -36.35 8.84 3.10
CA GLY A 72 -37.38 9.86 2.98
C GLY A 72 -37.43 10.83 4.16
N ARG A 73 -37.30 10.33 5.38
CA ARG A 73 -37.46 11.13 6.59
C ARG A 73 -36.24 12.02 6.85
N VAL A 74 -35.02 11.56 6.57
CA VAL A 74 -33.83 12.44 6.63
C VAL A 74 -33.94 13.59 5.61
N CYS A 75 -34.54 13.33 4.44
CA CYS A 75 -34.89 14.34 3.44
C CYS A 75 -36.18 15.13 3.73
N ALA A 76 -36.74 15.04 4.94
CA ALA A 76 -38.00 15.70 5.34
C ALA A 76 -39.20 15.44 4.41
N ASN A 77 -39.25 14.27 3.75
CA ASN A 77 -40.36 13.87 2.90
C ASN A 77 -41.57 13.46 3.75
N SER A 78 -42.55 14.37 3.86
CA SER A 78 -43.78 14.15 4.63
C SER A 78 -44.62 12.92 4.21
N GLU A 79 -44.42 12.37 3.01
CA GLU A 79 -45.07 11.11 2.57
C GLU A 79 -44.48 9.87 3.26
N LYS A 80 -43.25 9.98 3.79
CA LYS A 80 -42.49 8.91 4.44
C LYS A 80 -42.49 8.99 5.97
N GLY A 81 -42.91 10.11 6.53
CA GLY A 81 -43.12 10.32 7.96
C GLY A 81 -42.62 11.67 8.45
N THR A 82 -42.45 11.80 9.76
CA THR A 82 -41.83 12.98 10.39
C THR A 82 -40.34 13.02 10.04
N ALA A 83 -39.80 14.22 9.81
CA ALA A 83 -38.38 14.39 9.55
C ALA A 83 -37.53 13.92 10.74
N VAL A 84 -36.35 13.37 10.45
CA VAL A 84 -35.42 12.82 11.45
C VAL A 84 -33.99 13.32 11.23
N ASP A 85 -33.17 13.23 12.28
CA ASP A 85 -31.74 13.59 12.24
C ASP A 85 -30.89 12.47 11.61
N ILE A 86 -31.29 11.21 11.80
CA ILE A 86 -30.63 10.02 11.24
C ILE A 86 -31.63 9.13 10.50
N GLY A 87 -31.35 8.84 9.23
CA GLY A 87 -32.09 7.90 8.40
C GLY A 87 -31.39 6.54 8.34
N ASP A 88 -31.93 5.54 9.02
CA ASP A 88 -31.37 4.19 9.06
C ASP A 88 -31.69 3.41 7.78
N MET A 89 -30.68 2.77 7.17
CA MET A 89 -30.85 2.07 5.89
C MET A 89 -30.03 0.79 5.86
N SER A 90 -30.65 -0.32 5.47
CA SER A 90 -29.98 -1.62 5.22
C SER A 90 -29.70 -1.88 3.73
N ARG A 91 -29.62 -0.80 2.97
CA ARG A 91 -29.27 -0.79 1.56
C ARG A 91 -28.80 0.61 1.20
N ASP A 92 -28.11 0.73 0.08
CA ASP A 92 -27.72 2.02 -0.43
C ASP A 92 -28.92 2.85 -0.95
N TRP A 93 -28.73 4.16 -1.15
CA TRP A 93 -29.72 5.06 -1.73
C TRP A 93 -30.09 4.64 -3.15
N LYS A 94 -31.36 4.82 -3.52
CA LYS A 94 -31.80 4.66 -4.91
C LYS A 94 -31.60 5.98 -5.65
N ASP A 95 -31.31 5.92 -6.95
CA ASP A 95 -31.22 7.11 -7.85
C ASP A 95 -32.46 8.01 -7.81
N SER A 96 -33.61 7.46 -7.41
CA SER A 96 -34.87 8.21 -7.27
C SER A 96 -35.06 8.90 -5.91
N GLU A 97 -34.14 8.67 -4.96
CA GLU A 97 -34.19 9.17 -3.58
C GLU A 97 -33.17 10.30 -3.36
N ALA A 98 -31.93 10.15 -3.82
CA ALA A 98 -30.88 11.16 -3.75
C ALA A 98 -29.87 11.04 -4.90
N THR A 99 -29.10 12.09 -5.16
CA THR A 99 -27.89 12.06 -5.98
C THR A 99 -26.67 12.01 -5.06
N ARG A 100 -25.74 11.09 -5.32
CA ARG A 100 -24.47 11.00 -4.59
C ARG A 100 -23.51 12.08 -5.10
N GLY A 101 -22.86 12.79 -4.19
CA GLY A 101 -21.82 13.77 -4.49
C GLY A 101 -20.52 13.10 -4.94
N ASP A 102 -19.59 13.92 -5.45
CA ASP A 102 -18.30 13.45 -5.95
C ASP A 102 -17.40 12.90 -4.84
N ASP A 103 -17.66 13.30 -3.58
CA ASP A 103 -17.06 12.74 -2.37
C ASP A 103 -17.45 11.27 -2.12
N GLY A 104 -18.45 10.76 -2.85
CA GLY A 104 -18.90 9.39 -2.74
C GLY A 104 -19.72 9.08 -1.49
N TYR A 105 -20.12 10.04 -0.65
CA TYR A 105 -20.91 9.79 0.55
C TYR A 105 -21.92 10.87 0.96
N THR A 106 -21.87 12.06 0.36
CA THR A 106 -22.90 13.10 0.53
C THR A 106 -24.07 12.85 -0.41
N MET A 107 -25.26 12.79 0.14
CA MET A 107 -26.50 12.41 -0.57
C MET A 107 -27.44 13.61 -0.66
N SER A 108 -27.48 14.24 -1.84
CA SER A 108 -28.39 15.35 -2.16
C SER A 108 -29.82 14.84 -2.37
N CYS A 109 -30.76 15.26 -1.53
CA CYS A 109 -32.14 14.79 -1.55
C CYS A 109 -32.87 15.16 -2.85
N LEU A 110 -33.48 14.17 -3.52
CA LEU A 110 -34.30 14.38 -4.73
C LEU A 110 -35.81 14.45 -4.45
N LYS A 111 -36.25 14.00 -3.27
CA LYS A 111 -37.65 14.01 -2.83
C LYS A 111 -37.78 14.50 -1.39
N GLY A 112 -38.85 15.22 -1.09
CA GLY A 112 -39.01 15.93 0.18
C GLY A 112 -38.49 17.35 0.07
N ASP A 113 -37.64 17.77 1.00
CA ASP A 113 -36.90 19.02 0.90
C ASP A 113 -35.60 18.79 0.12
N THR A 114 -35.58 19.24 -1.13
CA THR A 114 -34.44 19.06 -2.04
C THR A 114 -33.29 20.01 -1.78
N SER A 115 -33.35 20.81 -0.71
CA SER A 115 -32.22 21.62 -0.24
C SER A 115 -31.43 20.94 0.87
N LEU A 116 -31.86 19.76 1.31
CA LEU A 116 -31.19 18.98 2.34
C LEU A 116 -30.24 17.95 1.71
N GLU A 117 -29.20 17.65 2.48
CA GLU A 117 -28.22 16.62 2.20
C GLU A 117 -28.11 15.69 3.41
N ALA A 118 -27.67 14.45 3.17
CA ALA A 118 -27.34 13.51 4.23
C ALA A 118 -25.94 12.94 4.03
N ARG A 119 -25.17 12.76 5.10
CA ARG A 119 -23.88 12.04 5.07
C ARG A 119 -24.12 10.57 5.34
N GLN A 120 -23.75 9.71 4.39
CA GLN A 120 -23.91 8.27 4.52
C GLN A 120 -22.72 7.65 5.25
N ILE A 121 -22.99 7.07 6.42
CA ILE A 121 -22.01 6.36 7.24
C ILE A 121 -22.35 4.88 7.26
N VAL A 122 -21.39 4.01 6.94
CA VAL A 122 -21.47 2.56 7.16
C VAL A 122 -21.21 2.31 8.64
N VAL A 123 -22.09 1.58 9.32
CA VAL A 123 -21.99 1.39 10.79
C VAL A 123 -21.75 -0.05 11.21
N ALA A 124 -22.04 -1.02 10.34
CA ALA A 124 -21.71 -2.42 10.51
C ALA A 124 -21.94 -3.17 9.19
N TYR A 125 -21.59 -4.46 9.18
CA TYR A 125 -21.99 -5.41 8.14
C TYR A 125 -22.98 -6.45 8.68
N ASP A 126 -24.03 -6.68 7.91
CA ASP A 126 -25.03 -7.73 8.14
C ASP A 126 -24.74 -8.90 7.19
N GLY A 127 -24.42 -10.07 7.74
CA GLY A 127 -24.09 -11.28 6.98
C GLY A 127 -25.04 -12.43 7.28
N LEU A 128 -25.57 -13.09 6.24
CA LEU A 128 -26.45 -14.25 6.35
C LEU A 128 -25.73 -15.55 6.04
N SER A 129 -25.65 -16.47 6.99
CA SER A 129 -25.06 -17.78 6.77
C SER A 129 -26.08 -18.78 6.26
N VAL A 130 -25.85 -19.35 5.07
CA VAL A 130 -26.57 -20.55 4.62
C VAL A 130 -25.94 -21.76 5.30
N VAL A 131 -26.72 -22.51 6.06
CA VAL A 131 -26.22 -23.53 6.98
C VAL A 131 -26.92 -24.89 6.82
N VAL A 132 -26.16 -25.93 7.11
CA VAL A 132 -26.62 -27.33 7.16
C VAL A 132 -26.04 -28.03 8.37
N LYS A 133 -26.56 -29.23 8.69
CA LYS A 133 -25.98 -30.08 9.73
C LYS A 133 -24.55 -30.50 9.39
N LYS A 134 -23.63 -30.29 10.34
CA LYS A 134 -22.25 -30.78 10.25
C LYS A 134 -22.20 -32.30 10.24
N GLY A 135 -21.46 -32.87 9.29
CA GLY A 135 -21.42 -34.29 8.97
C GLY A 135 -22.67 -34.83 8.26
N GLY A 136 -23.60 -33.96 7.85
CA GLY A 136 -24.87 -34.34 7.23
C GLY A 136 -24.75 -34.69 5.74
N ALA A 137 -25.83 -35.23 5.17
CA ALA A 137 -25.91 -35.58 3.76
C ALA A 137 -25.93 -34.33 2.85
N ALA A 138 -26.61 -33.26 3.30
CA ALA A 138 -26.61 -31.96 2.62
C ALA A 138 -25.21 -31.34 2.54
N GLU A 139 -24.45 -31.33 3.64
CA GLU A 139 -23.06 -30.85 3.67
C GLU A 139 -22.18 -31.62 2.68
N THR A 140 -22.27 -32.96 2.71
CA THR A 140 -21.48 -33.82 1.82
C THR A 140 -21.77 -33.53 0.34
N CYS A 141 -23.06 -33.34 0.00
CA CYS A 141 -23.50 -32.98 -1.34
C CYS A 141 -22.93 -31.64 -1.79
N VAL A 142 -23.15 -30.58 -1.02
CA VAL A 142 -22.73 -29.21 -1.40
C VAL A 142 -21.21 -29.09 -1.45
N ASN A 143 -20.48 -29.71 -0.51
CA ASN A 143 -19.01 -29.72 -0.56
C ASN A 143 -18.48 -30.45 -1.80
N GLY A 144 -19.18 -31.49 -2.28
CA GLY A 144 -18.86 -32.15 -3.54
C GLY A 144 -19.09 -31.28 -4.77
N MET A 145 -20.02 -30.33 -4.69
CA MET A 145 -20.31 -29.33 -5.73
C MET A 145 -19.37 -28.11 -5.66
N GLY A 146 -18.71 -27.89 -4.51
CA GLY A 146 -17.86 -26.72 -4.24
C GLY A 146 -18.61 -25.50 -3.68
N GLY A 147 -19.94 -25.57 -3.53
CA GLY A 147 -20.78 -24.47 -3.04
C GLY A 147 -22.14 -24.43 -3.73
N LEU A 148 -22.92 -23.38 -3.47
CA LEU A 148 -24.21 -23.11 -4.11
C LEU A 148 -24.19 -21.76 -4.83
N THR A 149 -24.81 -21.70 -6.01
CA THR A 149 -25.08 -20.42 -6.67
C THR A 149 -26.35 -19.76 -6.12
N VAL A 150 -26.52 -18.46 -6.34
CA VAL A 150 -27.76 -17.75 -5.96
C VAL A 150 -28.99 -18.36 -6.65
N ASP A 151 -28.87 -18.74 -7.93
CA ASP A 151 -29.94 -19.43 -8.66
C ASP A 151 -30.29 -20.79 -8.04
N GLN A 152 -29.31 -21.52 -7.52
CA GLN A 152 -29.55 -22.77 -6.79
C GLN A 152 -30.24 -22.51 -5.45
N LEU A 153 -29.86 -21.46 -4.72
CA LEU A 153 -30.58 -21.05 -3.51
C LEU A 153 -32.03 -20.68 -3.83
N ARG A 154 -32.30 -19.98 -4.93
CA ARG A 154 -33.65 -19.68 -5.39
C ARG A 154 -34.45 -20.95 -5.71
N TRP A 155 -33.88 -21.92 -6.41
CA TRP A 155 -34.52 -23.23 -6.62
C TRP A 155 -34.80 -23.95 -5.29
N ILE A 156 -33.86 -23.90 -4.35
CA ILE A 156 -33.97 -24.59 -3.07
C ILE A 156 -35.07 -23.98 -2.19
N PHE A 157 -35.15 -22.65 -2.11
CA PHE A 157 -35.96 -21.95 -1.10
C PHE A 157 -37.29 -21.42 -1.63
N SER A 158 -37.47 -21.19 -2.93
CA SER A 158 -38.73 -20.70 -3.49
C SER A 158 -39.71 -21.83 -3.83
N ASP A 159 -41.00 -21.49 -3.92
CA ASP A 159 -42.07 -22.38 -4.43
C ASP A 159 -42.26 -22.21 -5.96
N GLU A 160 -41.26 -21.66 -6.67
CA GLU A 160 -41.32 -21.46 -8.12
C GLU A 160 -41.01 -22.75 -8.89
N THR A 161 -41.77 -22.96 -9.97
CA THR A 161 -41.49 -24.01 -10.96
C THR A 161 -40.30 -23.65 -11.84
N ALA A 162 -39.69 -24.65 -12.49
CA ALA A 162 -38.62 -24.44 -13.47
C ALA A 162 -39.07 -23.48 -14.61
N ALA A 163 -40.34 -23.54 -14.98
CA ALA A 163 -40.93 -22.66 -15.98
C ALA A 163 -41.02 -21.19 -15.50
N GLU A 164 -41.30 -20.97 -14.22
CA GLU A 164 -41.39 -19.63 -13.62
C GLU A 164 -40.01 -19.00 -13.45
N MET A 165 -39.02 -19.76 -12.97
CA MET A 165 -37.62 -19.30 -12.91
C MET A 165 -37.07 -18.95 -14.30
N THR A 166 -37.37 -19.78 -15.32
CA THR A 166 -37.01 -19.46 -16.72
C THR A 166 -37.68 -18.17 -17.19
N ALA A 167 -38.95 -17.94 -16.82
CA ALA A 167 -39.67 -16.71 -17.16
C ALA A 167 -39.10 -15.47 -16.43
N ALA A 168 -38.48 -15.66 -15.26
CA ALA A 168 -37.73 -14.65 -14.54
C ALA A 168 -36.31 -14.41 -15.09
N GLY A 169 -35.90 -15.13 -16.14
CA GLY A 169 -34.62 -14.96 -16.82
C GLY A 169 -33.48 -15.85 -16.30
N ILE A 170 -33.77 -16.82 -15.44
CA ILE A 170 -32.76 -17.73 -14.86
C ILE A 170 -32.47 -18.90 -15.79
N ASP A 171 -31.18 -19.26 -15.94
CA ASP A 171 -30.79 -20.49 -16.63
C ASP A 171 -30.99 -21.70 -15.70
N VAL A 172 -32.21 -22.23 -15.72
CA VAL A 172 -32.59 -23.40 -14.92
C VAL A 172 -31.76 -24.64 -15.27
N SER A 173 -31.22 -24.73 -16.49
CA SER A 173 -30.36 -25.86 -16.88
C SER A 173 -28.99 -25.84 -16.19
N ALA A 174 -28.53 -24.65 -15.78
CA ALA A 174 -27.34 -24.48 -14.95
C ALA A 174 -27.65 -24.64 -13.46
N ALA A 175 -28.80 -24.14 -12.99
CA ALA A 175 -29.20 -24.24 -11.58
C ALA A 175 -29.48 -25.70 -11.16
N VAL A 176 -30.23 -26.44 -11.98
CA VAL A 176 -30.63 -27.84 -11.73
C VAL A 176 -30.30 -28.74 -12.93
N PRO A 177 -29.02 -29.03 -13.17
CA PRO A 177 -28.58 -29.78 -14.35
C PRO A 177 -29.11 -31.23 -14.40
N ASN A 178 -29.61 -31.74 -13.28
CA ASN A 178 -30.16 -33.09 -13.15
C ASN A 178 -31.66 -33.10 -12.83
N SER A 179 -32.39 -32.04 -13.22
CA SER A 179 -33.85 -31.99 -13.06
C SER A 179 -34.55 -33.25 -13.58
N ASP A 180 -35.46 -33.80 -12.78
CA ASP A 180 -36.29 -34.96 -13.13
C ASP A 180 -37.64 -34.56 -13.78
N GLY A 181 -37.89 -33.25 -13.89
CA GLY A 181 -39.09 -32.65 -14.45
C GLY A 181 -40.31 -32.67 -13.51
N ASP A 182 -40.15 -33.00 -12.23
CA ASP A 182 -41.19 -32.93 -11.21
C ASP A 182 -40.94 -31.79 -10.21
N ASP A 183 -41.40 -30.59 -10.55
CA ASP A 183 -41.28 -29.40 -9.70
C ASP A 183 -42.18 -29.44 -8.44
N SER A 184 -42.93 -30.53 -8.20
CA SER A 184 -43.72 -30.67 -6.96
C SER A 184 -42.90 -31.13 -5.75
N THR A 185 -41.68 -31.58 -6.00
CA THR A 185 -40.68 -31.93 -4.99
C THR A 185 -39.33 -31.39 -5.42
N HIS A 186 -38.51 -30.93 -4.47
CA HIS A 186 -37.14 -30.52 -4.77
C HIS A 186 -36.19 -31.49 -4.08
N LEU A 187 -35.33 -32.13 -4.86
CA LEU A 187 -34.41 -33.16 -4.41
C LEU A 187 -32.96 -32.68 -4.53
N TRP A 188 -32.12 -33.08 -3.58
CA TRP A 188 -30.68 -32.81 -3.65
C TRP A 188 -30.04 -33.35 -4.95
N SER A 189 -30.56 -34.46 -5.49
CA SER A 189 -30.09 -35.05 -6.75
C SER A 189 -30.38 -34.21 -8.01
N GLU A 190 -31.25 -33.20 -7.94
CA GLU A 190 -31.51 -32.29 -9.07
C GLU A 190 -30.35 -31.31 -9.29
N LEU A 191 -29.66 -30.94 -8.21
CA LEU A 191 -28.50 -30.04 -8.23
C LEU A 191 -27.25 -30.76 -8.75
N SER A 192 -27.03 -32.00 -8.32
CA SER A 192 -25.92 -32.84 -8.77
C SER A 192 -26.27 -34.32 -8.71
N SER A 193 -25.86 -35.10 -9.71
CA SER A 193 -26.07 -36.55 -9.75
C SER A 193 -25.35 -37.31 -8.63
N ASP A 194 -24.36 -36.68 -8.00
CA ASP A 194 -23.60 -37.24 -6.88
C ASP A 194 -24.29 -37.01 -5.52
N CYS A 195 -25.33 -36.18 -5.49
CA CYS A 195 -26.12 -35.91 -4.31
C CYS A 195 -27.21 -36.95 -4.06
N PRO A 196 -27.67 -37.12 -2.80
CA PRO A 196 -28.71 -38.09 -2.48
C PRO A 196 -30.04 -37.75 -3.17
N SER A 197 -30.79 -38.76 -3.63
CA SER A 197 -32.19 -38.60 -4.05
C SER A 197 -33.11 -38.47 -2.84
N ALA A 198 -32.90 -37.41 -2.06
CA ALA A 198 -33.65 -37.08 -0.86
C ALA A 198 -34.24 -35.68 -0.96
N ALA A 199 -35.43 -35.49 -0.39
CA ALA A 199 -36.11 -34.20 -0.38
C ALA A 199 -35.32 -33.16 0.44
N ILE A 200 -35.31 -31.94 -0.07
CA ILE A 200 -34.70 -30.79 0.60
C ILE A 200 -35.71 -30.22 1.59
N ASN A 201 -35.42 -30.32 2.88
CA ASN A 201 -36.24 -29.74 3.94
C ASN A 201 -35.67 -28.38 4.33
N LEU A 202 -36.55 -27.41 4.60
CA LEU A 202 -36.15 -26.04 4.89
C LEU A 202 -36.41 -25.70 6.36
N ALA A 203 -35.47 -24.98 6.98
CA ALA A 203 -35.67 -24.33 8.28
C ALA A 203 -35.11 -22.91 8.22
N TYR A 204 -35.94 -21.89 8.46
CA TYR A 204 -35.54 -20.49 8.25
C TYR A 204 -36.37 -19.52 9.08
N PRO A 205 -35.97 -18.24 9.22
CA PRO A 205 -36.71 -17.24 9.98
C PRO A 205 -38.12 -17.03 9.46
N ASP A 206 -39.05 -16.65 10.32
CA ASP A 206 -40.39 -16.27 9.88
C ASP A 206 -40.44 -14.86 9.25
N ALA A 207 -41.57 -14.52 8.64
CA ALA A 207 -41.74 -13.29 7.88
C ALA A 207 -41.70 -12.00 8.73
N ASP A 208 -41.66 -12.11 10.06
CA ASP A 208 -41.50 -10.96 10.95
C ASP A 208 -40.00 -10.63 11.19
N SER A 209 -39.08 -11.44 10.66
CA SER A 209 -37.62 -11.25 10.74
C SER A 209 -37.06 -10.44 9.58
N GLY A 210 -36.18 -9.46 9.87
CA GLY A 210 -35.41 -8.75 8.85
C GLY A 210 -34.45 -9.64 8.06
N THR A 211 -34.02 -10.77 8.63
CA THR A 211 -33.23 -11.80 7.95
C THR A 211 -34.05 -12.48 6.85
N TYR A 212 -35.35 -12.71 7.09
CA TYR A 212 -36.26 -13.26 6.07
C TYR A 212 -36.42 -12.30 4.90
N GLU A 213 -36.69 -11.03 5.18
CA GLU A 213 -36.87 -9.99 4.16
C GLU A 213 -35.63 -9.87 3.28
N TYR A 214 -34.43 -9.84 3.89
CA TYR A 214 -33.20 -9.70 3.12
C TYR A 214 -32.89 -10.93 2.26
N PHE A 215 -33.02 -12.14 2.80
CA PHE A 215 -32.79 -13.34 2.00
C PHE A 215 -33.79 -13.45 0.84
N PHE A 216 -35.03 -13.00 1.03
CA PHE A 216 -36.04 -12.95 -0.03
C PHE A 216 -35.65 -12.01 -1.17
N GLU A 217 -35.04 -10.87 -0.85
CA GLU A 217 -34.54 -9.90 -1.83
C GLU A 217 -33.26 -10.41 -2.51
N ALA A 218 -32.24 -10.77 -1.71
CA ALA A 218 -30.89 -11.06 -2.18
C ALA A 218 -30.77 -12.42 -2.87
N ALA A 219 -31.44 -13.46 -2.37
CA ALA A 219 -31.31 -14.81 -2.90
C ALA A 219 -32.50 -15.24 -3.78
N LEU A 220 -33.71 -14.73 -3.51
CA LEU A 220 -34.91 -15.12 -4.24
C LEU A 220 -35.37 -14.05 -5.26
N HIS A 221 -34.76 -12.86 -5.26
CA HIS A 221 -35.16 -11.73 -6.10
C HIS A 221 -36.67 -11.44 -6.05
N GLU A 222 -37.23 -11.47 -4.83
CA GLU A 222 -38.66 -11.25 -4.57
C GLU A 222 -39.56 -12.20 -5.39
N ALA A 223 -39.15 -13.47 -5.52
CA ALA A 223 -39.88 -14.52 -6.24
C ALA A 223 -41.39 -14.48 -5.97
N ALA A 224 -42.20 -14.46 -7.04
CA ALA A 224 -43.64 -14.18 -6.93
C ALA A 224 -44.41 -15.24 -6.12
N GLN A 225 -43.91 -16.48 -6.10
CA GLN A 225 -44.49 -17.59 -5.33
C GLN A 225 -44.02 -17.61 -3.86
N GLY A 226 -43.05 -16.77 -3.48
CA GLY A 226 -42.49 -16.74 -2.14
C GLY A 226 -41.67 -17.98 -1.81
N PHE A 227 -41.47 -18.22 -0.51
CA PHE A 227 -40.73 -19.38 -0.01
C PHE A 227 -41.56 -20.67 -0.05
N ARG A 228 -40.89 -21.80 -0.32
CA ARG A 228 -41.45 -23.13 -0.11
C ARG A 228 -41.68 -23.39 1.37
N ALA A 229 -42.68 -24.20 1.69
CA ALA A 229 -42.98 -24.61 3.05
C ALA A 229 -41.75 -25.24 3.77
N GLY A 230 -41.53 -24.84 5.01
CA GLY A 230 -40.46 -25.31 5.89
C GLY A 230 -40.77 -25.04 7.37
N GLU A 231 -39.87 -25.41 8.27
CA GLU A 231 -39.95 -25.04 9.68
C GLU A 231 -39.57 -23.56 9.82
N GLN A 232 -40.53 -22.71 10.18
CA GLN A 232 -40.32 -21.27 10.36
C GLN A 232 -40.38 -20.88 11.83
N SER A 233 -39.46 -20.03 12.28
CA SER A 233 -39.48 -19.49 13.64
C SER A 233 -38.72 -18.18 13.77
N ALA A 234 -39.21 -17.26 14.59
CA ALA A 234 -38.44 -16.13 15.10
C ALA A 234 -37.38 -16.50 16.16
N ASP A 235 -37.38 -17.75 16.67
CA ASP A 235 -36.35 -18.25 17.58
C ASP A 235 -35.34 -19.10 16.81
N ASP A 236 -34.13 -18.57 16.64
CA ASP A 236 -33.06 -19.23 15.88
C ASP A 236 -32.68 -20.60 16.49
N ASN A 237 -32.91 -20.86 17.79
CA ASN A 237 -32.71 -22.19 18.37
C ASN A 237 -33.65 -23.25 17.79
N VAL A 238 -34.86 -22.85 17.40
CA VAL A 238 -35.81 -23.75 16.73
C VAL A 238 -35.29 -24.12 15.34
N ILE A 239 -34.72 -23.15 14.63
CA ILE A 239 -34.08 -23.36 13.32
C ILE A 239 -32.87 -24.30 13.45
N VAL A 240 -31.96 -24.04 14.40
CA VAL A 240 -30.81 -24.91 14.68
C VAL A 240 -31.27 -26.33 15.06
N SER A 241 -32.32 -26.46 15.88
CA SER A 241 -32.86 -27.76 16.29
C SER A 241 -33.42 -28.54 15.09
N ALA A 242 -34.11 -27.86 14.16
CA ALA A 242 -34.61 -28.47 12.94
C ALA A 242 -33.46 -28.94 12.03
N LEU A 243 -32.45 -28.09 11.82
CA LEU A 243 -31.28 -28.42 11.00
C LEU A 243 -30.47 -29.58 11.58
N THR A 244 -30.18 -29.56 12.88
CA THR A 244 -29.41 -30.64 13.53
C THR A 244 -30.18 -31.97 13.61
N GLY A 245 -31.51 -31.91 13.58
CA GLY A 245 -32.40 -33.07 13.57
C GLY A 245 -32.48 -33.81 12.23
N ASP A 246 -32.10 -33.16 11.12
CA ASP A 246 -32.30 -33.66 9.77
C ASP A 246 -31.04 -33.50 8.90
N GLU A 247 -30.49 -34.63 8.43
CA GLU A 247 -29.27 -34.65 7.61
C GLU A 247 -29.46 -34.09 6.19
N THR A 248 -30.70 -33.88 5.73
CA THR A 248 -31.02 -33.31 4.41
C THR A 248 -31.61 -31.91 4.49
N ALA A 249 -31.69 -31.32 5.68
CA ALA A 249 -32.21 -29.97 5.86
C ALA A 249 -31.16 -28.88 5.58
N ILE A 250 -31.62 -27.75 5.06
CA ILE A 250 -30.85 -26.53 4.83
C ILE A 250 -31.64 -25.33 5.37
N GLY A 251 -30.91 -24.33 5.86
CA GLY A 251 -31.47 -23.12 6.42
C GLY A 251 -30.55 -21.93 6.27
N TYR A 252 -30.98 -20.78 6.78
CA TYR A 252 -30.14 -19.60 6.89
C TYR A 252 -30.49 -18.79 8.14
N PHE A 253 -29.54 -18.04 8.67
CA PHE A 253 -29.72 -17.02 9.73
C PHE A 253 -28.45 -16.15 9.83
N GLY A 254 -28.45 -15.16 10.72
CA GLY A 254 -27.33 -14.21 10.88
C GLY A 254 -25.99 -14.89 11.22
N TYR A 255 -24.89 -14.34 10.68
CA TYR A 255 -23.56 -14.92 10.79
C TYR A 255 -23.06 -15.05 12.24
N ALA A 256 -23.31 -14.06 13.09
CA ALA A 256 -22.96 -14.14 14.51
C ALA A 256 -23.59 -15.36 15.20
N TYR A 257 -24.85 -15.67 14.88
CA TYR A 257 -25.53 -16.84 15.43
C TYR A 257 -24.94 -18.16 14.91
N TYR A 258 -24.41 -18.17 13.69
CA TYR A 258 -23.67 -19.31 13.16
C TYR A 258 -22.35 -19.51 13.92
N GLN A 259 -21.63 -18.44 14.25
CA GLN A 259 -20.39 -18.53 15.03
C GLN A 259 -20.59 -19.30 16.35
N GLU A 260 -21.71 -19.06 17.03
CA GLU A 260 -22.06 -19.75 18.27
C GLU A 260 -22.41 -21.24 18.09
N ASN A 261 -22.72 -21.67 16.86
CA ASN A 261 -23.24 -23.01 16.54
C ASN A 261 -22.31 -23.84 15.63
N GLN A 262 -21.05 -23.42 15.43
CA GLN A 262 -20.07 -24.09 14.56
C GLN A 262 -19.74 -25.55 14.97
N ALA A 263 -20.04 -25.91 16.22
CA ALA A 263 -19.86 -27.27 16.72
C ALA A 263 -20.82 -28.27 16.06
N THR A 264 -22.01 -27.84 15.64
CA THR A 264 -23.09 -28.70 15.15
C THR A 264 -23.54 -28.37 13.72
N LEU A 265 -23.25 -27.16 13.24
CA LEU A 265 -23.61 -26.69 11.91
C LEU A 265 -22.37 -26.35 11.07
N THR A 266 -22.54 -26.41 9.76
CA THR A 266 -21.56 -25.98 8.75
C THR A 266 -22.21 -24.92 7.88
N ALA A 267 -21.52 -23.78 7.69
CA ALA A 267 -21.92 -22.79 6.70
C ALA A 267 -21.42 -23.19 5.31
N LEU A 268 -22.27 -23.01 4.31
CA LEU A 268 -22.01 -23.40 2.93
C LEU A 268 -21.37 -22.25 2.14
N PRO A 269 -20.39 -22.53 1.25
CA PRO A 269 -19.93 -21.53 0.29
C PRO A 269 -21.06 -21.12 -0.65
N VAL A 270 -21.21 -19.82 -0.89
CA VAL A 270 -22.16 -19.25 -1.84
C VAL A 270 -21.40 -18.46 -2.91
N GLN A 271 -21.83 -18.61 -4.16
CA GLN A 271 -21.21 -17.90 -5.28
C GLN A 271 -21.52 -16.40 -5.20
N ASN A 272 -20.48 -15.58 -5.22
CA ASN A 272 -20.60 -14.13 -5.29
C ASN A 272 -20.75 -13.62 -6.73
N ASP A 273 -20.94 -12.32 -6.90
CA ASP A 273 -21.20 -11.70 -8.22
C ASP A 273 -20.00 -11.83 -9.18
N ALA A 274 -18.78 -12.05 -8.66
CA ALA A 274 -17.57 -12.34 -9.44
C ALA A 274 -17.47 -13.82 -9.88
N GLY A 275 -18.46 -14.65 -9.51
CA GLY A 275 -18.49 -16.07 -9.84
C GLY A 275 -17.64 -16.95 -8.91
N VAL A 276 -17.12 -16.40 -7.80
CA VAL A 276 -16.26 -17.11 -6.83
C VAL A 276 -17.12 -17.68 -5.69
N MET A 277 -16.86 -18.93 -5.30
CA MET A 277 -17.50 -19.54 -4.13
C MET A 277 -16.85 -19.03 -2.84
N VAL A 278 -17.61 -18.31 -2.03
CA VAL A 278 -17.11 -17.67 -0.79
C VAL A 278 -17.85 -18.26 0.41
N THR A 279 -17.12 -18.61 1.46
CA THR A 279 -17.71 -19.06 2.74
C THR A 279 -17.87 -17.84 3.67
N PRO A 280 -18.98 -17.72 4.42
CA PRO A 280 -19.12 -16.62 5.38
C PRO A 280 -18.11 -16.75 6.51
N SER A 281 -17.36 -15.67 6.73
CA SER A 281 -16.44 -15.47 7.84
C SER A 281 -16.49 -14.01 8.28
N GLY A 282 -15.94 -13.66 9.44
CA GLY A 282 -15.84 -12.27 9.89
C GLY A 282 -15.20 -11.39 8.82
N PRO A 283 -14.01 -11.76 8.29
CA PRO A 283 -13.37 -11.07 7.18
C PRO A 283 -14.24 -10.97 5.93
N THR A 284 -14.78 -12.09 5.42
CA THR A 284 -15.52 -12.08 4.14
C THR A 284 -16.88 -11.37 4.20
N VAL A 285 -17.45 -11.23 5.40
CA VAL A 285 -18.64 -10.40 5.65
C VAL A 285 -18.25 -8.93 5.77
N ALA A 286 -17.16 -8.62 6.47
CA ALA A 286 -16.71 -7.26 6.72
C ALA A 286 -16.11 -6.57 5.48
N ASP A 287 -15.40 -7.31 4.62
CA ASP A 287 -14.82 -6.79 3.37
C ASP A 287 -15.82 -6.78 2.19
N GLY A 288 -17.04 -7.31 2.40
CA GLY A 288 -18.09 -7.36 1.39
C GLY A 288 -17.90 -8.42 0.28
N THR A 289 -16.88 -9.27 0.37
CA THR A 289 -16.61 -10.33 -0.63
C THR A 289 -17.65 -11.44 -0.61
N TYR A 290 -18.37 -11.63 0.51
CA TYR A 290 -19.50 -12.55 0.65
C TYR A 290 -20.84 -11.97 0.16
N ASN A 291 -20.83 -11.19 -0.92
CA ASN A 291 -22.05 -10.73 -1.59
C ASN A 291 -22.75 -11.90 -2.34
N PRO A 292 -24.09 -11.86 -2.53
CA PRO A 292 -25.01 -10.84 -2.02
C PRO A 292 -25.50 -11.11 -0.60
N LEU A 293 -24.95 -12.10 0.14
CA LEU A 293 -25.45 -12.46 1.46
C LEU A 293 -24.80 -11.68 2.61
N ALA A 294 -23.81 -10.84 2.32
CA ALA A 294 -23.32 -9.77 3.18
C ALA A 294 -23.69 -8.40 2.60
N ARG A 295 -24.02 -7.45 3.47
CA ARG A 295 -24.27 -6.05 3.09
C ARG A 295 -23.78 -5.07 4.16
N PRO A 296 -23.35 -3.87 3.76
CA PRO A 296 -23.23 -2.76 4.68
C PRO A 296 -24.61 -2.33 5.19
N ILE A 297 -24.66 -1.92 6.45
CA ILE A 297 -25.78 -1.15 7.00
C ILE A 297 -25.35 0.28 7.29
N PHE A 298 -26.27 1.22 7.08
CA PHE A 298 -25.99 2.64 7.02
C PHE A 298 -26.80 3.45 8.02
N MET A 299 -26.16 4.44 8.63
CA MET A 299 -26.82 5.57 9.26
C MET A 299 -26.56 6.82 8.40
N ASN A 300 -27.64 7.47 7.95
CA ASN A 300 -27.54 8.65 7.09
C ASN A 300 -27.86 9.90 7.89
N LEU A 301 -26.85 10.71 8.19
CA LEU A 301 -26.95 11.85 9.09
C LEU A 301 -27.37 13.09 8.30
N LEU A 302 -28.44 13.77 8.72
CA LEU A 302 -28.85 15.04 8.13
C LEU A 302 -27.70 16.05 8.23
N ALA A 303 -27.20 16.51 7.08
CA ALA A 303 -25.97 17.29 6.93
C ALA A 303 -26.17 18.79 7.21
N THR A 304 -26.80 19.11 8.34
CA THR A 304 -26.90 20.49 8.85
C THR A 304 -26.04 20.65 10.09
N THR A 305 -25.46 21.84 10.31
CA THR A 305 -24.60 22.10 11.48
C THR A 305 -25.29 21.75 12.81
N ASP A 306 -26.58 22.05 12.95
CA ASP A 306 -27.34 21.75 14.18
C ASP A 306 -27.54 20.24 14.39
N SER A 307 -27.86 19.49 13.32
CA SER A 307 -28.01 18.03 13.39
C SER A 307 -26.66 17.34 13.65
N LEU A 308 -25.65 17.63 12.82
CA LEU A 308 -24.32 17.01 12.90
C LEU A 308 -23.63 17.23 14.25
N SER A 309 -23.80 18.42 14.85
CA SER A 309 -23.24 18.70 16.18
C SER A 309 -23.72 17.72 17.27
N LYS A 310 -24.90 17.10 17.09
CA LYS A 310 -25.50 16.12 18.01
C LYS A 310 -25.28 14.69 17.54
N THR A 311 -25.42 14.44 16.24
CA THR A 311 -25.36 13.08 15.68
C THR A 311 -23.94 12.55 15.51
N VAL A 312 -22.95 13.40 15.21
CA VAL A 312 -21.55 12.96 15.06
C VAL A 312 -21.02 12.32 16.35
N PRO A 313 -21.10 12.95 17.54
CA PRO A 313 -20.63 12.31 18.78
C PRO A 313 -21.35 10.99 19.11
N PHE A 314 -22.62 10.85 18.71
CA PHE A 314 -23.39 9.61 18.89
C PHE A 314 -22.88 8.48 17.99
N VAL A 315 -22.66 8.78 16.71
CA VAL A 315 -22.17 7.79 15.74
C VAL A 315 -20.69 7.47 15.98
N THR A 316 -19.85 8.45 16.34
CA THR A 316 -18.45 8.21 16.77
C THR A 316 -18.37 7.27 17.97
N PHE A 317 -19.28 7.39 18.94
CA PHE A 317 -19.37 6.39 20.02
C PHE A 317 -19.67 4.99 19.47
N GLY A 318 -20.61 4.90 18.54
CA GLY A 318 -21.00 3.64 17.92
C GLY A 318 -19.89 2.97 17.10
N LEU A 319 -19.01 3.77 16.51
CA LEU A 319 -17.87 3.28 15.72
C LEU A 319 -16.67 2.84 16.57
N GLY A 320 -16.55 3.30 17.82
CA GLY A 320 -15.43 2.89 18.68
C GLY A 320 -15.62 1.51 19.33
N ASP A 321 -14.59 1.00 20.01
CA ASP A 321 -14.55 -0.35 20.61
C ASP A 321 -15.79 -0.72 21.45
N GLY A 322 -16.32 0.26 22.18
CA GLY A 322 -17.52 0.07 22.99
C GLY A 322 -18.77 -0.16 22.13
N GLY A 323 -18.89 0.55 21.02
CA GLY A 323 -19.94 0.39 20.03
C GLY A 323 -19.83 -0.90 19.24
N ASP A 324 -18.61 -1.34 18.90
CA ASP A 324 -18.35 -2.63 18.23
C ASP A 324 -18.80 -3.84 19.05
N LYS A 325 -18.62 -3.79 20.38
CA LYS A 325 -19.21 -4.81 21.28
C LYS A 325 -20.73 -4.85 21.15
N LEU A 326 -21.38 -3.70 20.97
CA LEU A 326 -22.83 -3.63 20.76
C LEU A 326 -23.22 -4.13 19.36
N VAL A 327 -22.46 -3.82 18.32
CA VAL A 327 -22.64 -4.35 16.95
C VAL A 327 -22.65 -5.88 16.96
N ASN A 328 -21.65 -6.49 17.60
CA ASN A 328 -21.58 -7.94 17.75
C ASN A 328 -22.75 -8.50 18.58
N SER A 329 -23.17 -7.79 19.63
CA SER A 329 -24.27 -8.23 20.51
C SER A 329 -25.63 -8.30 19.82
N VAL A 330 -25.86 -7.50 18.77
CA VAL A 330 -27.10 -7.51 17.98
C VAL A 330 -27.01 -8.42 16.75
N GLY A 331 -25.89 -9.14 16.59
CA GLY A 331 -25.70 -10.16 15.57
C GLY A 331 -25.05 -9.68 14.26
N TYR A 332 -24.49 -8.46 14.26
CA TYR A 332 -23.74 -7.90 13.13
C TYR A 332 -22.23 -8.03 13.30
N VAL A 333 -21.50 -7.69 12.25
CA VAL A 333 -20.03 -7.68 12.22
C VAL A 333 -19.58 -6.22 12.21
N ALA A 334 -18.69 -5.85 13.14
CA ALA A 334 -18.05 -4.55 13.17
C ALA A 334 -17.34 -4.23 11.84
N ILE A 335 -17.29 -2.95 11.48
CA ILE A 335 -16.54 -2.53 10.30
C ILE A 335 -15.03 -2.69 10.56
N PRO A 336 -14.21 -3.00 9.54
CA PRO A 336 -12.76 -3.01 9.70
C PRO A 336 -12.23 -1.62 10.08
N ALA A 337 -11.09 -1.54 10.80
CA ALA A 337 -10.49 -0.27 11.24
C ALA A 337 -10.21 0.72 10.08
N GLU A 338 -9.87 0.22 8.89
CA GLU A 338 -9.72 1.05 7.68
C GLU A 338 -11.04 1.71 7.26
N VAL A 339 -12.13 0.93 7.23
CA VAL A 339 -13.47 1.45 6.94
C VAL A 339 -13.94 2.38 8.07
N GLN A 340 -13.59 2.08 9.32
CA GLN A 340 -13.86 2.96 10.45
C GLN A 340 -13.18 4.31 10.31
N ALA A 341 -11.90 4.35 9.95
CA ALA A 341 -11.17 5.59 9.70
C ALA A 341 -11.85 6.40 8.59
N ASP A 342 -12.19 5.75 7.46
CA ASP A 342 -12.97 6.39 6.39
C ASP A 342 -14.31 6.96 6.89
N MET A 343 -15.02 6.24 7.76
CA MET A 343 -16.28 6.70 8.33
C MET A 343 -16.09 7.85 9.32
N GLU A 344 -15.01 7.84 10.10
CA GLU A 344 -14.65 8.93 11.00
C GLU A 344 -14.28 10.20 10.23
N ASP A 345 -13.61 10.06 9.09
CA ASP A 345 -13.35 11.17 8.16
C ASP A 345 -14.64 11.73 7.57
N ARG A 346 -15.57 10.86 7.13
CA ARG A 346 -16.91 11.28 6.70
C ARG A 346 -17.70 11.99 7.80
N LEU A 347 -17.54 11.54 9.05
CA LEU A 347 -18.18 12.15 10.22
C LEU A 347 -17.59 13.52 10.54
N ALA A 348 -16.26 13.68 10.45
CA ALA A 348 -15.59 14.98 10.53
C ALA A 348 -16.12 15.93 9.44
N GLY A 349 -16.41 15.39 8.25
CA GLY A 349 -16.80 16.13 7.06
C GLY A 349 -15.62 16.86 6.42
N GLU A 350 -15.89 17.63 5.35
CA GLU A 350 -14.87 18.50 4.73
C GLU A 350 -14.00 19.17 5.81
N PHE A 351 -12.70 18.84 5.83
CA PHE A 351 -11.75 19.53 6.69
C PHE A 351 -11.97 21.04 6.51
N PRO A 352 -12.19 21.81 7.59
CA PRO A 352 -12.35 23.24 7.45
C PRO A 352 -11.10 23.77 6.77
N VAL A 353 -11.26 24.37 5.58
CA VAL A 353 -10.14 24.91 4.80
C VAL A 353 -9.31 25.80 5.72
N VAL A 354 -8.11 25.35 6.04
CA VAL A 354 -7.17 26.09 6.88
C VAL A 354 -6.56 27.15 5.98
N CYS A 355 -6.94 28.40 6.19
CA CYS A 355 -6.39 29.51 5.45
C CYS A 355 -5.10 30.02 6.10
N GLY A 356 -4.07 30.21 5.28
CA GLY A 356 -2.86 30.96 5.63
C GLY A 356 -3.15 32.45 5.86
N PRO A 357 -2.13 33.22 6.29
CA PRO A 357 -2.26 34.66 6.45
C PRO A 357 -2.55 35.37 5.12
N ASP A 358 -3.15 36.58 5.19
CA ASP A 358 -3.34 37.44 4.02
C ASP A 358 -1.99 37.69 3.33
N GLY A 359 -1.87 37.36 2.05
CA GLY A 359 -0.57 37.31 1.39
C GLY A 359 -0.62 36.81 -0.05
N SER A 360 0.56 36.49 -0.57
CA SER A 360 0.70 35.92 -1.91
C SER A 360 1.64 34.74 -1.91
N ILE A 361 1.23 33.64 -2.55
CA ILE A 361 2.05 32.45 -2.78
C ILE A 361 2.47 32.46 -4.25
N THR A 362 3.75 32.22 -4.51
CA THR A 362 4.29 32.08 -5.88
C THR A 362 4.74 30.65 -6.13
N ILE A 363 4.25 30.08 -7.24
CA ILE A 363 4.54 28.71 -7.68
C ILE A 363 5.13 28.78 -9.08
N ALA A 364 6.22 28.04 -9.33
CA ALA A 364 6.68 27.87 -10.70
C ALA A 364 7.43 26.57 -10.97
N GLY A 365 7.42 26.14 -12.23
CA GLY A 365 8.19 25.00 -12.68
C GLY A 365 7.50 24.19 -13.78
N SER A 366 7.29 22.91 -13.54
CA SER A 366 6.90 21.93 -14.57
C SER A 366 5.58 22.28 -15.28
N SER A 367 5.59 22.22 -16.61
CA SER A 367 4.41 22.30 -17.46
C SER A 367 3.43 21.15 -17.19
N THR A 368 3.91 19.99 -16.76
CA THR A 368 3.07 18.87 -16.30
C THR A 368 2.41 19.19 -14.95
N VAL A 369 3.06 19.91 -14.04
CA VAL A 369 2.45 20.16 -12.71
C VAL A 369 1.56 21.41 -12.71
N PHE A 370 1.75 22.28 -13.71
CA PHE A 370 0.97 23.49 -13.88
C PHE A 370 -0.56 23.31 -13.78
N PRO A 371 -1.21 22.29 -14.39
CA PRO A 371 -2.67 22.13 -14.31
C PRO A 371 -3.16 21.92 -12.88
N VAL A 372 -2.55 21.02 -12.12
CA VAL A 372 -2.93 20.76 -10.72
C VAL A 372 -2.61 21.95 -9.81
N ALA A 373 -1.44 22.56 -9.98
CA ALA A 373 -1.05 23.74 -9.22
C ALA A 373 -2.02 24.91 -9.46
N ASN A 374 -2.47 25.11 -10.70
CA ASN A 374 -3.42 26.16 -11.06
C ASN A 374 -4.84 25.87 -10.56
N ALA A 375 -5.30 24.61 -10.62
CA ALA A 375 -6.60 24.21 -10.08
C ALA A 375 -6.66 24.42 -8.56
N TRP A 376 -5.63 23.97 -7.84
CA TRP A 376 -5.49 24.22 -6.40
C TRP A 376 -5.41 25.72 -6.10
N ALA A 377 -4.62 26.49 -6.86
CA ALA A 377 -4.47 27.94 -6.68
C ALA A 377 -5.80 28.69 -6.80
N GLU A 378 -6.61 28.38 -7.82
CA GLU A 378 -7.92 28.99 -8.03
C GLU A 378 -8.88 28.62 -6.91
N SER A 379 -8.98 27.33 -6.61
CA SER A 379 -9.90 26.79 -5.61
C SER A 379 -9.57 27.29 -4.20
N TYR A 380 -8.30 27.27 -3.80
CA TYR A 380 -7.83 27.79 -2.52
C TYR A 380 -7.99 29.31 -2.39
N SER A 381 -7.68 30.08 -3.44
CA SER A 381 -7.87 31.55 -3.41
C SER A 381 -9.34 31.95 -3.29
N ASN A 382 -10.26 31.11 -3.78
CA ASN A 382 -11.70 31.29 -3.61
C ASN A 382 -12.16 30.97 -2.17
N ALA A 383 -11.60 29.91 -1.57
CA ALA A 383 -11.91 29.51 -0.20
C ALA A 383 -11.30 30.47 0.85
N CYS A 384 -10.09 30.99 0.60
CA CYS A 384 -9.31 31.81 1.52
C CYS A 384 -9.23 33.27 1.09
N ALA A 385 -10.27 34.03 1.45
CA ALA A 385 -10.34 35.46 1.17
C ALA A 385 -9.14 36.22 1.76
N GLY A 386 -8.27 36.76 0.92
CA GLY A 386 -7.06 37.51 1.32
C GLY A 386 -5.76 36.90 0.80
N VAL A 387 -5.79 35.66 0.33
CA VAL A 387 -4.65 34.98 -0.29
C VAL A 387 -4.73 35.06 -1.80
N THR A 388 -3.59 35.28 -2.47
CA THR A 388 -3.47 35.19 -3.93
C THR A 388 -2.37 34.21 -4.30
N VAL A 389 -2.71 33.15 -5.03
CA VAL A 389 -1.71 32.20 -5.53
C VAL A 389 -1.42 32.49 -7.00
N THR A 390 -0.15 32.63 -7.36
CA THR A 390 0.30 32.85 -8.75
C THR A 390 1.12 31.66 -9.21
N VAL A 391 0.72 31.05 -10.34
CA VAL A 391 1.38 29.88 -10.91
C VAL A 391 2.00 30.22 -12.27
N GLU A 392 3.27 29.85 -12.48
CA GLU A 392 4.00 30.07 -13.72
C GLU A 392 4.67 28.79 -14.24
N GLY A 393 4.52 28.46 -15.52
CA GLY A 393 5.28 27.35 -16.13
C GLY A 393 6.76 27.68 -16.36
N GLY A 394 7.57 26.68 -16.71
CA GLY A 394 9.00 26.81 -16.98
C GLY A 394 9.84 25.51 -17.03
N GLY A 395 9.24 24.34 -16.76
CA GLY A 395 9.90 23.04 -16.67
C GLY A 395 10.44 22.73 -15.26
N SER A 396 10.66 21.45 -14.95
CA SER A 396 11.12 21.00 -13.61
C SER A 396 12.47 21.60 -13.19
N GLY A 397 13.36 21.88 -14.15
CA GLY A 397 14.64 22.56 -13.86
C GLY A 397 14.49 24.06 -13.54
N ALA A 398 13.40 24.69 -13.99
CA ALA A 398 13.04 26.04 -13.55
C ALA A 398 12.45 26.00 -12.14
N GLY A 399 11.58 25.02 -11.83
CA GLY A 399 11.03 24.84 -10.49
C GLY A 399 12.13 24.64 -9.44
N ALA A 400 12.98 23.63 -9.64
CA ALA A 400 14.16 23.38 -8.81
C ALA A 400 15.03 24.63 -8.62
N GLY A 401 15.35 25.32 -9.71
CA GLY A 401 16.19 26.51 -9.66
C GLY A 401 15.54 27.69 -8.94
N ARG A 402 14.24 27.93 -9.16
CA ARG A 402 13.55 29.11 -8.64
C ARG A 402 13.23 28.98 -7.15
N VAL A 403 12.88 27.78 -6.65
CA VAL A 403 12.77 27.57 -5.20
C VAL A 403 14.12 27.75 -4.51
N CYS A 404 15.22 27.32 -5.16
CA CYS A 404 16.60 27.58 -4.73
C CYS A 404 17.12 29.01 -5.05
N ALA A 405 16.24 29.97 -5.37
CA ALA A 405 16.59 31.35 -5.69
C ALA A 405 17.70 31.53 -6.75
N ASN A 406 17.85 30.57 -7.67
CA ASN A 406 18.80 30.62 -8.76
C ASN A 406 18.34 31.61 -9.84
N SER A 407 18.92 32.81 -9.81
CA SER A 407 18.62 33.88 -10.78
C SER A 407 18.83 33.52 -12.25
N GLU A 408 19.58 32.47 -12.58
CA GLU A 408 19.73 31.97 -13.96
C GLU A 408 18.48 31.24 -14.45
N LYS A 409 17.63 30.75 -13.53
CA LYS A 409 16.42 29.98 -13.79
C LYS A 409 15.12 30.79 -13.66
N GLY A 410 15.19 31.99 -13.09
CA GLY A 410 14.06 32.91 -12.99
C GLY A 410 14.05 33.67 -11.65
N SER A 411 12.94 34.36 -11.38
CA SER A 411 12.68 34.95 -10.07
C SER A 411 12.44 33.85 -9.03
N ALA A 412 12.89 34.06 -7.80
CA ALA A 412 12.62 33.13 -6.70
C ALA A 412 11.11 32.93 -6.49
N VAL A 413 10.73 31.74 -6.02
CA VAL A 413 9.33 31.35 -5.74
C VAL A 413 9.23 30.62 -4.42
N ASP A 414 8.04 30.59 -3.83
CA ASP A 414 7.76 29.88 -2.58
C ASP A 414 7.62 28.37 -2.79
N ILE A 415 7.12 27.97 -3.96
CA ILE A 415 6.95 26.57 -4.35
C ILE A 415 7.56 26.33 -5.75
N GLY A 416 8.53 25.42 -5.82
CA GLY A 416 9.05 24.89 -7.08
C GLY A 416 8.33 23.60 -7.45
N ASP A 417 7.47 23.60 -8.45
CA ASP A 417 6.79 22.37 -8.88
C ASP A 417 7.62 21.58 -9.92
N MET A 418 7.60 20.25 -9.82
CA MET A 418 8.46 19.37 -10.61
C MET A 418 7.75 18.09 -10.98
N SER A 419 7.93 17.65 -12.22
CA SER A 419 7.46 16.35 -12.72
C SER A 419 8.56 15.28 -12.71
N ARG A 420 9.56 15.45 -11.84
CA ARG A 420 10.65 14.50 -11.57
C ARG A 420 11.30 14.83 -10.24
N GLY A 421 12.02 13.87 -9.67
CA GLY A 421 12.86 14.09 -8.48
C GLY A 421 14.01 15.06 -8.75
N TRP A 422 14.69 15.51 -7.68
CA TRP A 422 15.86 16.39 -7.76
C TRP A 422 17.04 15.72 -8.49
N LYS A 423 17.76 16.48 -9.32
CA LYS A 423 19.05 16.01 -9.87
C LYS A 423 20.14 16.25 -8.82
N SER A 424 21.14 15.36 -8.75
CA SER A 424 22.30 15.49 -7.84
C SER A 424 23.14 16.76 -8.04
N SER A 425 22.98 17.45 -9.17
CA SER A 425 23.62 18.74 -9.45
C SER A 425 22.78 19.96 -9.03
N GLU A 426 21.51 19.75 -8.69
CA GLU A 426 20.54 20.79 -8.29
C GLU A 426 20.46 20.90 -6.76
N ALA A 427 20.32 19.77 -6.08
CA ALA A 427 20.25 19.71 -4.62
C ALA A 427 20.75 18.36 -4.08
N SER A 428 21.03 18.27 -2.78
CA SER A 428 21.32 17.03 -2.07
C SER A 428 20.27 16.78 -0.98
N ALA A 429 19.75 15.56 -0.88
CA ALA A 429 18.78 15.21 0.16
C ALA A 429 19.44 15.26 1.55
N GLN A 430 18.74 15.84 2.53
CA GLN A 430 19.09 15.76 3.94
C GLN A 430 18.77 14.36 4.50
N ALA A 431 19.16 14.12 5.75
CA ALA A 431 18.97 12.87 6.49
C ALA A 431 17.52 12.35 6.49
N ASN A 432 16.53 13.25 6.45
CA ASN A 432 15.11 12.91 6.43
C ASN A 432 14.60 12.44 5.05
N GLY A 433 15.40 12.56 3.99
CA GLY A 433 15.07 12.10 2.64
C GLY A 433 14.12 12.98 1.83
N PHE A 434 13.49 14.00 2.42
CA PHE A 434 12.52 14.86 1.72
C PHE A 434 12.83 16.35 1.76
N ILE A 435 13.70 16.81 2.67
CA ILE A 435 14.28 18.15 2.61
C ILE A 435 15.57 18.08 1.81
N TYR A 436 15.78 19.05 0.92
CA TYR A 436 16.90 19.10 0.01
C TYR A 436 17.69 20.39 0.17
N ASP A 437 19.00 20.26 0.40
CA ASP A 437 19.94 21.38 0.44
C ASP A 437 20.21 21.86 -0.99
N CYS A 438 19.92 23.13 -1.28
CA CYS A 438 20.16 23.69 -2.61
C CYS A 438 21.67 23.76 -2.94
N LEU A 439 22.09 23.17 -4.06
CA LEU A 439 23.49 23.19 -4.51
C LEU A 439 23.78 24.30 -5.54
N LYS A 440 22.73 24.94 -6.08
CA LYS A 440 22.80 26.01 -7.08
C LYS A 440 21.82 27.13 -6.73
N GLY A 441 22.24 28.38 -6.92
CA GLY A 441 21.46 29.55 -6.52
C GLY A 441 21.91 30.03 -5.15
N ASP A 442 20.96 30.22 -4.23
CA ASP A 442 21.27 30.41 -2.82
C ASP A 442 21.44 29.02 -2.18
N THR A 443 22.64 28.72 -1.69
CA THR A 443 22.96 27.43 -1.07
C THR A 443 22.77 27.43 0.45
N SER A 444 22.11 28.46 0.98
CA SER A 444 21.74 28.56 2.39
C SER A 444 20.26 28.33 2.66
N ILE A 445 19.52 27.96 1.62
CA ILE A 445 18.09 27.64 1.68
C ILE A 445 17.88 26.19 1.29
N ASP A 446 16.81 25.64 1.86
CA ASP A 446 16.41 24.25 1.65
C ASP A 446 15.00 24.21 1.06
N ALA A 447 14.66 23.09 0.41
CA ALA A 447 13.33 22.86 -0.14
C ALA A 447 12.78 21.51 0.30
N ALA A 448 11.54 21.48 0.79
CA ALA A 448 10.85 20.27 1.21
C ALA A 448 9.95 19.74 0.10
N GLN A 449 10.24 18.54 -0.38
CA GLN A 449 9.52 17.89 -1.48
C GLN A 449 8.29 17.14 -0.98
N PHE A 450 7.16 17.29 -1.65
CA PHE A 450 5.94 16.49 -1.46
C PHE A 450 5.54 15.87 -2.78
N VAL A 451 5.15 14.60 -2.75
CA VAL A 451 4.37 14.01 -3.85
C VAL A 451 2.95 14.53 -3.72
N VAL A 452 2.36 15.03 -4.80
CA VAL A 452 1.02 15.62 -4.77
C VAL A 452 0.00 14.89 -5.63
N ALA A 453 0.46 14.14 -6.62
CA ALA A 453 -0.34 13.22 -7.42
C ALA A 453 0.62 12.29 -8.18
N VAL A 454 0.04 11.37 -8.96
CA VAL A 454 0.77 10.53 -9.89
C VAL A 454 0.24 10.74 -11.30
N ASP A 455 1.15 11.10 -12.22
CA ASP A 455 0.85 11.22 -13.65
C ASP A 455 1.06 9.86 -14.33
N GLY A 456 0.15 9.48 -15.22
CA GLY A 456 0.23 8.25 -15.99
C GLY A 456 -0.04 8.52 -17.47
N LEU A 457 0.81 8.02 -18.36
CA LEU A 457 0.59 8.10 -19.81
C LEU A 457 0.16 6.76 -20.38
N SER A 458 -0.97 6.72 -21.07
CA SER A 458 -1.44 5.51 -21.74
C SER A 458 -0.96 5.44 -23.17
N VAL A 459 -0.18 4.41 -23.52
CA VAL A 459 0.00 4.00 -24.92
C VAL A 459 -1.21 3.17 -25.33
N VAL A 460 -1.86 3.52 -26.43
CA VAL A 460 -3.15 2.95 -26.82
C VAL A 460 -3.20 2.57 -28.29
N VAL A 461 -4.01 1.55 -28.57
CA VAL A 461 -4.39 1.11 -29.91
C VAL A 461 -5.90 0.94 -29.98
N LYS A 462 -6.44 0.85 -31.20
CA LYS A 462 -7.85 0.57 -31.39
C LYS A 462 -8.19 -0.85 -30.89
N LYS A 463 -9.28 -0.97 -30.13
CA LYS A 463 -9.80 -2.25 -29.65
C LYS A 463 -10.29 -3.13 -30.81
N GLY A 464 -9.90 -4.39 -30.81
CA GLY A 464 -10.14 -5.37 -31.86
C GLY A 464 -9.24 -5.23 -33.10
N SER A 465 -8.22 -4.37 -33.07
CA SER A 465 -7.42 -4.03 -34.25
C SER A 465 -6.29 -5.02 -34.55
N ALA A 466 -5.70 -4.89 -35.74
CA ALA A 466 -4.54 -5.66 -36.13
C ALA A 466 -3.31 -5.32 -35.26
N ALA A 467 -3.16 -4.05 -34.88
CA ALA A 467 -2.13 -3.60 -33.94
C ALA A 467 -2.31 -4.22 -32.56
N GLU A 468 -3.52 -4.21 -32.00
CA GLU A 468 -3.82 -4.85 -30.69
C GLU A 468 -3.51 -6.35 -30.73
N THR A 469 -3.95 -7.05 -31.77
CA THR A 469 -3.70 -8.50 -31.90
C THR A 469 -2.20 -8.81 -31.95
N CYS A 470 -1.43 -8.01 -32.68
CA CYS A 470 0.02 -8.12 -32.77
C CYS A 470 0.71 -7.91 -31.41
N ILE A 471 0.40 -6.81 -30.73
CA ILE A 471 1.00 -6.43 -29.45
C ILE A 471 0.66 -7.46 -28.37
N ASN A 472 -0.61 -7.87 -28.25
CA ASN A 472 -1.01 -8.89 -27.29
C ASN A 472 -0.33 -10.23 -27.54
N GLY A 473 -0.04 -10.57 -28.81
CA GLY A 473 0.74 -11.76 -29.16
C GLY A 473 2.20 -11.70 -28.70
N MET A 474 2.75 -10.50 -28.53
CA MET A 474 4.09 -10.26 -27.97
C MET A 474 4.09 -10.12 -26.44
N GLY A 475 2.92 -9.98 -25.81
CA GLY A 475 2.77 -9.71 -24.37
C GLY A 475 2.82 -8.22 -23.99
N GLY A 476 3.24 -7.35 -24.90
CA GLY A 476 3.37 -5.90 -24.71
C GLY A 476 4.47 -5.31 -25.59
N LEU A 477 4.93 -4.10 -25.25
CA LEU A 477 6.07 -3.44 -25.90
C LEU A 477 7.17 -3.10 -24.90
N THR A 478 8.42 -3.34 -25.27
CA THR A 478 9.58 -2.89 -24.48
C THR A 478 9.88 -1.41 -24.74
N GLN A 479 10.63 -0.75 -23.86
CA GLN A 479 11.07 0.64 -24.10
C GLN A 479 11.86 0.78 -25.42
N ALA A 480 12.71 -0.20 -25.76
CA ALA A 480 13.43 -0.22 -27.03
C ALA A 480 12.50 -0.33 -28.24
N GLN A 481 11.39 -1.08 -28.12
CA GLN A 481 10.37 -1.17 -29.16
C GLN A 481 9.54 0.11 -29.26
N LEU A 482 9.17 0.74 -28.14
CA LEU A 482 8.54 2.07 -28.15
C LEU A 482 9.43 3.09 -28.88
N ARG A 483 10.74 3.09 -28.59
CA ARG A 483 11.71 3.94 -29.28
C ARG A 483 11.76 3.67 -30.78
N TRP A 484 11.77 2.41 -31.21
CA TRP A 484 11.68 2.07 -32.64
C TRP A 484 10.38 2.56 -33.29
N VAL A 485 9.25 2.44 -32.59
CA VAL A 485 7.92 2.77 -33.12
C VAL A 485 7.74 4.28 -33.31
N PHE A 486 8.14 5.06 -32.30
CA PHE A 486 7.83 6.48 -32.19
C PHE A 486 8.96 7.41 -32.65
N SER A 487 10.24 7.01 -32.58
CA SER A 487 11.35 7.87 -33.00
C SER A 487 11.57 7.84 -34.52
N ALA A 488 12.22 8.87 -35.04
CA ALA A 488 12.68 8.93 -36.43
C ALA A 488 14.11 8.37 -36.63
N GLU A 489 14.65 7.66 -35.63
CA GLU A 489 16.00 7.10 -35.68
C GLU A 489 16.07 5.85 -36.57
N THR A 490 17.18 5.72 -37.28
CA THR A 490 17.55 4.49 -37.99
C THR A 490 18.06 3.43 -37.02
N ALA A 491 18.10 2.16 -37.45
CA ALA A 491 18.68 1.06 -36.68
C ALA A 491 20.14 1.35 -36.29
N ALA A 492 20.89 2.00 -37.17
CA ALA A 492 22.27 2.40 -36.91
C ALA A 492 22.39 3.48 -35.82
N GLU A 493 21.47 4.45 -35.79
CA GLU A 493 21.44 5.52 -34.78
C GLU A 493 21.02 4.98 -33.42
N MET A 494 19.99 4.13 -33.34
CA MET A 494 19.61 3.47 -32.09
C MET A 494 20.74 2.59 -31.53
N THR A 495 21.45 1.86 -32.39
CA THR A 495 22.64 1.08 -31.97
C THR A 495 23.73 2.01 -31.42
N ALA A 496 23.96 3.16 -32.05
CA ALA A 496 24.94 4.15 -31.58
C ALA A 496 24.52 4.79 -30.24
N ALA A 497 23.22 4.89 -29.97
CA ALA A 497 22.64 5.30 -28.70
C ALA A 497 22.64 4.19 -27.63
N GLY A 498 23.20 3.00 -27.92
CA GLY A 498 23.32 1.89 -26.97
C GLY A 498 22.13 0.95 -26.90
N VAL A 499 21.15 1.07 -27.82
CA VAL A 499 19.99 0.17 -27.86
C VAL A 499 20.34 -1.13 -28.59
N ASP A 500 19.96 -2.28 -28.03
CA ASP A 500 20.01 -3.56 -28.75
C ASP A 500 18.87 -3.65 -29.78
N VAL A 501 19.15 -3.14 -30.97
CA VAL A 501 18.19 -3.13 -32.07
C VAL A 501 17.83 -4.55 -32.54
N SER A 502 18.72 -5.53 -32.34
CA SER A 502 18.43 -6.92 -32.73
C SER A 502 17.37 -7.58 -31.85
N ALA A 503 17.27 -7.13 -30.60
CA ALA A 503 16.20 -7.51 -29.68
C ALA A 503 14.92 -6.68 -29.93
N ALA A 504 15.04 -5.38 -30.24
CA ALA A 504 13.88 -4.51 -30.49
C ALA A 504 13.12 -4.88 -31.77
N VAL A 505 13.85 -5.16 -32.86
CA VAL A 505 13.29 -5.50 -34.18
C VAL A 505 13.94 -6.76 -34.74
N PRO A 506 13.64 -7.95 -34.18
CA PRO A 506 14.27 -9.21 -34.57
C PRO A 506 13.98 -9.61 -36.02
N ASN A 507 12.97 -9.00 -36.66
CA ASN A 507 12.56 -9.27 -38.03
C ASN A 507 12.78 -8.06 -38.96
N SER A 508 13.73 -7.17 -38.64
CA SER A 508 14.09 -6.04 -39.50
C SER A 508 14.30 -6.47 -40.96
N ASP A 509 13.68 -5.75 -41.90
CA ASP A 509 13.86 -5.95 -43.34
C ASP A 509 15.01 -5.10 -43.91
N GLY A 510 15.67 -4.32 -43.05
CA GLY A 510 16.78 -3.42 -43.37
C GLY A 510 16.38 -2.13 -44.08
N ASP A 511 15.08 -1.81 -44.17
CA ASP A 511 14.57 -0.56 -44.69
C ASP A 511 14.01 0.36 -43.59
N ASP A 512 14.89 1.11 -42.94
CA ASP A 512 14.54 2.08 -41.89
C ASP A 512 13.72 3.28 -42.40
N THR A 513 13.39 3.36 -43.71
CA THR A 513 12.48 4.41 -44.21
C THR A 513 11.01 4.08 -43.99
N THR A 514 10.70 2.82 -43.68
CA THR A 514 9.36 2.36 -43.32
C THR A 514 9.44 1.59 -42.01
N HIS A 515 8.60 1.91 -41.05
CA HIS A 515 8.49 1.16 -39.80
C HIS A 515 7.21 0.34 -39.85
N LYS A 516 7.33 -0.98 -39.68
CA LYS A 516 6.22 -1.93 -39.83
C LYS A 516 6.04 -2.81 -38.63
N TRP A 517 4.80 -3.22 -38.38
CA TRP A 517 4.48 -4.16 -37.32
C TRP A 517 5.21 -5.51 -37.47
N SER A 518 5.44 -5.97 -38.69
CA SER A 518 6.17 -7.22 -38.97
C SER A 518 7.65 -7.21 -38.59
N GLU A 519 8.27 -6.05 -38.36
CA GLU A 519 9.67 -5.94 -37.92
C GLU A 519 9.81 -6.32 -36.44
N LEU A 520 8.77 -6.06 -35.64
CA LEU A 520 8.71 -6.37 -34.21
C LEU A 520 8.48 -7.88 -33.99
N SER A 521 7.58 -8.48 -34.76
CA SER A 521 7.33 -9.93 -34.72
C SER A 521 6.84 -10.44 -36.08
N SER A 522 7.27 -11.65 -36.46
CA SER A 522 6.85 -12.29 -37.71
C SER A 522 5.36 -12.64 -37.75
N ASP A 523 4.70 -12.67 -36.59
CA ASP A 523 3.25 -12.94 -36.46
C ASP A 523 2.39 -11.68 -36.60
N CYS A 524 3.03 -10.51 -36.66
CA CYS A 524 2.38 -9.22 -36.83
C CYS A 524 2.11 -8.89 -38.32
N PRO A 525 1.16 -7.98 -38.63
CA PRO A 525 0.85 -7.63 -40.00
C PRO A 525 2.05 -6.94 -40.70
N ASP A 526 2.30 -7.28 -41.97
CA ASP A 526 3.23 -6.55 -42.85
C ASP A 526 2.57 -5.25 -43.33
N ALA A 527 2.37 -4.34 -42.37
CA ALA A 527 1.74 -3.04 -42.55
C ALA A 527 2.55 -1.96 -41.81
N GLY A 528 2.62 -0.78 -42.42
CA GLY A 528 3.27 0.38 -41.81
C GLY A 528 2.54 0.83 -40.54
N ILE A 529 3.30 1.34 -39.57
CA ILE A 529 2.77 1.86 -38.33
C ILE A 529 2.34 3.32 -38.53
N THR A 530 1.11 3.66 -38.17
CA THR A 530 0.60 5.05 -38.13
C THR A 530 0.69 5.57 -36.69
N LEU A 531 1.13 6.82 -36.50
CA LEU A 531 1.22 7.43 -35.17
C LEU A 531 0.18 8.54 -35.00
N ALA A 532 -0.38 8.63 -33.81
CA ALA A 532 -1.13 9.79 -33.35
C ALA A 532 -0.70 10.15 -31.92
N TYR A 533 -0.34 11.40 -31.64
CA TYR A 533 0.20 11.79 -30.32
C TYR A 533 0.08 13.29 -30.07
N PRO A 534 0.29 13.77 -28.82
CA PRO A 534 0.18 15.19 -28.49
C PRO A 534 1.20 16.02 -29.26
N ASP A 535 0.89 17.28 -29.52
CA ASP A 535 1.86 18.18 -30.14
C ASP A 535 2.94 18.65 -29.15
N ALA A 536 3.99 19.28 -29.69
CA ALA A 536 5.17 19.69 -28.92
C ALA A 536 4.90 20.80 -27.88
N ASP A 537 3.71 21.40 -27.86
CA ASP A 537 3.32 22.37 -26.84
C ASP A 537 2.73 21.67 -25.58
N SER A 538 2.51 20.35 -25.64
CA SER A 538 2.00 19.53 -24.53
C SER A 538 3.11 19.00 -23.62
N GLY A 539 2.93 19.10 -22.30
CA GLY A 539 3.82 18.45 -21.32
C GLY A 539 3.81 16.92 -21.41
N THR A 540 2.75 16.31 -21.96
CA THR A 540 2.68 14.88 -22.24
C THR A 540 3.64 14.48 -23.36
N TYR A 541 3.83 15.34 -24.37
CA TYR A 541 4.82 15.14 -25.43
C TYR A 541 6.24 15.16 -24.87
N GLU A 542 6.56 16.19 -24.08
CA GLU A 542 7.88 16.37 -23.47
C GLU A 542 8.24 15.15 -22.61
N TYR A 543 7.33 14.69 -21.75
CA TYR A 543 7.61 13.54 -20.91
C TYR A 543 7.79 12.24 -21.68
N PHE A 544 6.92 11.93 -22.64
CA PHE A 544 7.06 10.70 -23.42
C PHE A 544 8.39 10.70 -24.21
N PHE A 545 8.82 11.87 -24.68
CA PHE A 545 10.12 12.02 -25.34
C PHE A 545 11.30 11.70 -24.42
N GLU A 546 11.26 12.17 -23.16
CA GLU A 546 12.27 11.87 -22.16
C GLU A 546 12.22 10.41 -21.70
N ALA A 547 11.04 9.94 -21.28
CA ALA A 547 10.86 8.66 -20.59
C ALA A 547 10.88 7.46 -21.54
N ALA A 548 10.22 7.53 -22.69
CA ALA A 548 10.10 6.40 -23.61
C ALA A 548 11.12 6.44 -24.74
N LEU A 549 11.56 7.63 -25.17
CA LEU A 549 12.49 7.78 -26.31
C LEU A 549 13.91 8.15 -25.88
N HIS A 550 14.16 8.43 -24.60
CA HIS A 550 15.45 8.87 -24.06
C HIS A 550 16.04 10.04 -24.87
N GLU A 551 15.18 11.03 -25.17
CA GLU A 551 15.55 12.22 -25.94
C GLU A 551 16.20 11.91 -27.29
N ALA A 552 15.69 10.90 -28.00
CA ALA A 552 16.17 10.44 -29.31
C ALA A 552 16.56 11.63 -30.24
N GLU A 553 17.80 11.65 -30.74
CA GLU A 553 18.38 12.81 -31.43
C GLU A 553 17.56 13.24 -32.66
N GLN A 554 16.91 12.30 -33.33
CA GLN A 554 16.11 12.53 -34.54
C GLN A 554 14.66 12.94 -34.22
N GLY A 555 14.26 12.97 -32.95
CA GLY A 555 12.91 13.28 -32.52
C GLY A 555 11.88 12.21 -32.89
N PHE A 556 10.60 12.59 -32.87
CA PHE A 556 9.50 11.71 -33.25
C PHE A 556 9.39 11.52 -34.76
N ARG A 557 8.96 10.33 -35.17
CA ARG A 557 8.51 10.05 -36.52
C ARG A 557 7.22 10.80 -36.82
N THR A 558 7.03 11.22 -38.06
CA THR A 558 5.83 11.95 -38.51
C THR A 558 4.55 11.16 -38.20
N GLY A 559 3.56 11.82 -37.59
CA GLY A 559 2.22 11.28 -37.29
C GLY A 559 1.17 12.39 -37.20
N GLU A 560 -0.06 12.03 -36.86
CA GLU A 560 -1.12 13.00 -36.54
C GLU A 560 -0.83 13.62 -35.16
N GLN A 561 -0.59 14.92 -35.12
CA GLN A 561 -0.29 15.66 -33.88
C GLN A 561 -1.42 16.62 -33.53
N SER A 562 -1.82 16.67 -32.26
CA SER A 562 -2.83 17.62 -31.80
C SER A 562 -2.73 17.91 -30.31
N ALA A 563 -3.01 19.15 -29.90
CA ALA A 563 -3.32 19.50 -28.52
C ALA A 563 -4.73 19.08 -28.07
N ASP A 564 -5.60 18.62 -28.97
CA ASP A 564 -6.92 18.07 -28.63
C ASP A 564 -6.87 16.55 -28.66
N ASP A 565 -6.91 15.92 -27.49
CA ASP A 565 -6.82 14.46 -27.34
C ASP A 565 -7.93 13.73 -28.12
N ASN A 566 -9.09 14.35 -28.35
CA ASN A 566 -10.14 13.75 -29.18
C ASN A 566 -9.68 13.57 -30.64
N VAL A 567 -8.84 14.45 -31.17
CA VAL A 567 -8.25 14.28 -32.51
C VAL A 567 -7.35 13.06 -32.54
N ILE A 568 -6.56 12.85 -31.48
CA ILE A 568 -5.68 11.69 -31.31
C ILE A 568 -6.50 10.40 -31.24
N VAL A 569 -7.52 10.35 -30.37
CA VAL A 569 -8.45 9.22 -30.24
C VAL A 569 -9.12 8.88 -31.57
N ASN A 570 -9.60 9.89 -32.30
CA ASN A 570 -10.24 9.70 -33.61
C ASN A 570 -9.26 9.16 -34.67
N ALA A 571 -8.01 9.61 -34.65
CA ALA A 571 -6.97 9.10 -35.54
C ALA A 571 -6.67 7.62 -35.26
N ILE A 572 -6.56 7.23 -33.98
CA ILE A 572 -6.29 5.84 -33.58
C ILE A 572 -7.48 4.93 -33.93
N THR A 573 -8.70 5.32 -33.56
CA THR A 573 -9.90 4.51 -33.83
C THR A 573 -10.23 4.40 -35.32
N GLY A 574 -9.74 5.33 -36.14
CA GLY A 574 -9.89 5.35 -37.60
C GLY A 574 -8.98 4.40 -38.38
N ASP A 575 -7.91 3.88 -37.76
CA ASP A 575 -6.87 3.09 -38.44
C ASP A 575 -6.50 1.81 -37.65
N GLU A 576 -6.62 0.65 -38.28
CA GLU A 576 -6.34 -0.68 -37.70
C GLU A 576 -4.86 -0.91 -37.36
N THR A 577 -3.98 -0.04 -37.84
CA THR A 577 -2.52 -0.11 -37.68
C THR A 577 -1.95 1.04 -36.87
N ALA A 578 -2.81 1.94 -36.37
CA ALA A 578 -2.40 3.09 -35.60
C ALA A 578 -2.11 2.75 -34.13
N ILE A 579 -1.12 3.44 -33.59
CA ILE A 579 -0.77 3.49 -32.17
C ILE A 579 -0.60 4.95 -31.77
N GLY A 580 -0.96 5.27 -30.54
CA GLY A 580 -0.76 6.61 -30.00
C GLY A 580 -0.59 6.60 -28.50
N TYR A 581 -0.42 7.79 -27.91
CA TYR A 581 -0.41 7.94 -26.46
C TYR A 581 -1.05 9.26 -26.04
N PHE A 582 -1.52 9.33 -24.80
CA PHE A 582 -2.03 10.54 -24.11
C PHE A 582 -2.20 10.23 -22.61
N GLY A 583 -2.66 11.19 -21.82
CA GLY A 583 -2.84 11.01 -20.36
C GLY A 583 -3.82 9.90 -19.98
N TYR A 584 -3.58 9.23 -18.86
CA TYR A 584 -4.33 8.05 -18.41
C TYR A 584 -5.84 8.33 -18.25
N ALA A 585 -6.23 9.49 -17.73
CA ALA A 585 -7.64 9.87 -17.57
C ALA A 585 -8.41 9.82 -18.91
N TYR A 586 -7.83 10.29 -20.01
CA TYR A 586 -8.45 10.19 -21.34
C TYR A 586 -8.62 8.75 -21.81
N TYR A 587 -7.73 7.84 -21.40
CA TYR A 587 -7.89 6.43 -21.72
C TYR A 587 -9.10 5.84 -20.98
N GLN A 588 -9.26 6.17 -19.69
CA GLN A 588 -10.41 5.72 -18.89
C GLN A 588 -11.74 6.08 -19.56
N GLU A 589 -11.86 7.29 -20.08
CA GLU A 589 -13.07 7.75 -20.78
C GLU A 589 -13.34 7.02 -22.12
N ASN A 590 -12.31 6.39 -22.71
CA ASN A 590 -12.34 5.82 -24.06
C ASN A 590 -12.15 4.29 -24.12
N GLN A 591 -12.17 3.59 -22.98
CA GLN A 591 -11.97 2.12 -22.88
C GLN A 591 -12.95 1.26 -23.70
N ALA A 592 -14.09 1.84 -24.08
CA ALA A 592 -15.05 1.20 -24.96
C ALA A 592 -14.49 0.96 -26.38
N THR A 593 -13.57 1.80 -26.84
CA THR A 593 -13.05 1.79 -28.23
C THR A 593 -11.53 1.62 -28.33
N LEU A 594 -10.81 1.86 -27.25
CA LEU A 594 -9.36 1.74 -27.17
C LEU A 594 -8.94 0.65 -26.19
N THR A 595 -7.76 0.10 -26.43
CA THR A 595 -7.06 -0.83 -25.53
C THR A 595 -5.72 -0.21 -25.18
N ALA A 596 -5.37 -0.18 -23.90
CA ALA A 596 -4.04 0.24 -23.47
C ALA A 596 -3.03 -0.89 -23.71
N VAL A 597 -1.83 -0.50 -24.13
CA VAL A 597 -0.72 -1.39 -24.41
C VAL A 597 0.08 -1.59 -23.12
N ALA A 598 0.32 -2.86 -22.77
CA ALA A 598 1.22 -3.21 -21.69
C ALA A 598 2.67 -2.85 -22.08
N ILE A 599 3.36 -2.15 -21.18
CA ILE A 599 4.74 -1.70 -21.37
C ILE A 599 5.64 -2.46 -20.41
N GLN A 600 6.81 -2.88 -20.89
CA GLN A 600 7.80 -3.51 -20.04
C GLN A 600 8.38 -2.47 -19.07
N ASN A 601 8.18 -2.70 -17.78
CA ASN A 601 8.75 -1.89 -16.71
C ASN A 601 10.23 -2.24 -16.47
N ASP A 602 10.88 -1.52 -15.55
CA ASP A 602 12.31 -1.70 -15.24
C ASP A 602 12.63 -3.07 -14.60
N ASP A 603 11.62 -3.74 -14.00
CA ASP A 603 11.73 -5.11 -13.46
C ASP A 603 11.61 -6.20 -14.54
N GLY A 604 11.27 -5.80 -15.78
CA GLY A 604 11.12 -6.70 -16.92
C GLY A 604 9.70 -7.24 -17.12
N ASP A 605 8.74 -6.82 -16.30
CA ASP A 605 7.34 -7.22 -16.37
C ASP A 605 6.53 -6.32 -17.31
N PHE A 606 5.60 -6.90 -18.07
CA PHE A 606 4.68 -6.14 -18.92
C PHE A 606 3.46 -5.70 -18.11
N VAL A 607 3.36 -4.40 -17.85
CA VAL A 607 2.31 -3.80 -17.03
C VAL A 607 1.44 -2.88 -17.89
N ALA A 608 0.12 -2.93 -17.73
CA ALA A 608 -0.81 -2.00 -18.39
C ALA A 608 -1.24 -0.90 -17.41
N PRO A 609 -1.60 0.30 -17.91
CA PRO A 609 -2.04 1.38 -17.04
C PRO A 609 -3.44 1.11 -16.50
N ASP A 610 -3.54 1.09 -15.18
CA ASP A 610 -4.78 1.28 -14.43
C ASP A 610 -4.51 2.21 -13.23
N GLU A 611 -5.54 2.55 -12.47
CA GLU A 611 -5.41 3.47 -11.34
C GLU A 611 -4.43 2.94 -10.29
N GLY A 612 -4.43 1.63 -10.05
CA GLY A 612 -3.52 0.97 -9.12
C GLY A 612 -2.09 0.99 -9.64
N THR A 613 -1.85 0.50 -10.86
CA THR A 613 -0.50 0.39 -11.43
C THR A 613 0.15 1.74 -11.74
N VAL A 614 -0.66 2.77 -12.03
CA VAL A 614 -0.18 4.15 -12.12
C VAL A 614 0.17 4.66 -10.74
N ARG A 615 -0.73 4.53 -9.75
CA ARG A 615 -0.55 5.08 -8.40
C ARG A 615 0.63 4.47 -7.64
N ASP A 616 0.84 3.15 -7.77
CA ASP A 616 1.92 2.44 -7.08
C ASP A 616 3.28 2.53 -7.80
N GLY A 617 3.31 3.06 -9.03
CA GLY A 617 4.52 3.25 -9.83
C GLY A 617 5.01 1.99 -10.55
N SER A 618 4.27 0.88 -10.49
CA SER A 618 4.61 -0.36 -11.21
C SER A 618 4.53 -0.21 -12.72
N TYR A 619 3.77 0.78 -13.23
CA TYR A 619 3.70 1.15 -14.64
C TYR A 619 4.81 2.12 -15.09
N ASN A 620 6.00 2.01 -14.49
CA ASN A 620 7.17 2.78 -14.91
C ASN A 620 7.65 2.34 -16.32
N PRO A 621 8.28 3.24 -17.10
CA PRO A 621 8.53 4.66 -16.81
C PRO A 621 7.34 5.57 -17.18
N LEU A 622 6.18 5.03 -17.59
CA LEU A 622 5.06 5.85 -18.08
C LEU A 622 4.13 6.36 -16.97
N SER A 623 4.27 5.85 -15.75
CA SER A 623 3.79 6.50 -14.53
C SER A 623 4.92 7.25 -13.81
N ARG A 624 4.62 8.41 -13.22
CA ARG A 624 5.54 9.13 -12.35
C ARG A 624 4.86 9.95 -11.26
N PRO A 625 5.48 10.06 -10.07
CA PRO A 625 5.07 11.05 -9.09
C PRO A 625 5.29 12.47 -9.63
N ILE A 626 4.38 13.37 -9.29
CA ILE A 626 4.57 14.81 -9.45
C ILE A 626 4.72 15.47 -8.10
N PHE A 627 5.54 16.52 -8.06
CA PHE A 627 6.08 17.08 -6.84
C PHE A 627 5.80 18.58 -6.70
N MET A 628 5.52 19.01 -5.47
CA MET A 628 5.65 20.40 -5.05
C MET A 628 6.78 20.50 -4.03
N ASN A 629 7.69 21.46 -4.24
CA ASN A 629 8.87 21.65 -3.38
C ASN A 629 8.75 23.00 -2.69
N LEU A 630 8.45 22.99 -1.40
CA LEU A 630 8.21 24.19 -0.60
C LEU A 630 9.53 24.75 -0.09
N LEU A 631 9.74 26.06 -0.21
CA LEU A 631 10.86 26.74 0.42
C LEU A 631 10.79 26.58 1.95
N VAL A 632 11.84 26.01 2.55
CA VAL A 632 11.93 25.80 4.00
C VAL A 632 12.42 27.08 4.68
N ASP A 633 11.50 28.05 4.77
CA ASP A 633 11.66 29.28 5.53
C ASP A 633 10.40 29.51 6.37
N ALA A 634 10.54 30.04 7.58
CA ALA A 634 9.42 30.16 8.52
C ALA A 634 8.29 31.06 7.99
N ASP A 635 8.62 32.14 7.26
CA ASP A 635 7.62 33.03 6.70
C ASP A 635 6.93 32.36 5.49
N SER A 636 7.70 31.76 4.57
CA SER A 636 7.14 31.03 3.42
C SER A 636 6.32 29.80 3.82
N LEU A 637 6.71 29.04 4.84
CA LEU A 637 5.97 27.87 5.32
C LEU A 637 4.64 28.24 5.97
N ALA A 638 4.54 29.39 6.64
CA ALA A 638 3.29 29.88 7.20
C ALA A 638 2.22 30.13 6.12
N ASP A 639 2.64 30.49 4.91
CA ASP A 639 1.76 30.67 3.74
C ASP A 639 1.53 29.36 2.97
N THR A 640 2.59 28.58 2.74
CA THR A 640 2.56 27.42 1.83
C THR A 640 2.06 26.13 2.47
N LEU A 641 2.24 25.90 3.78
CA LEU A 641 1.72 24.69 4.43
C LEU A 641 0.18 24.64 4.41
N PRO A 642 -0.56 25.71 4.71
CA PRO A 642 -2.03 25.68 4.58
C PRO A 642 -2.51 25.44 3.14
N PHE A 643 -1.81 26.00 2.13
CA PHE A 643 -2.10 25.72 0.72
C PHE A 643 -1.85 24.26 0.34
N LEU A 644 -0.72 23.70 0.79
CA LEU A 644 -0.39 22.30 0.54
C LEU A 644 -1.35 21.36 1.28
N ASN A 645 -1.74 21.71 2.51
CA ASN A 645 -2.73 20.97 3.29
C ASN A 645 -4.08 20.95 2.60
N TYR A 646 -4.52 22.08 2.05
CA TYR A 646 -5.72 22.16 1.22
C TYR A 646 -5.63 21.23 0.01
N GLY A 647 -4.53 21.28 -0.74
CA GLY A 647 -4.37 20.45 -1.94
C GLY A 647 -4.35 18.95 -1.63
N LEU A 648 -3.60 18.55 -0.61
CA LEU A 648 -3.34 17.15 -0.28
C LEU A 648 -4.41 16.48 0.58
N PHE A 649 -5.10 17.24 1.44
CA PHE A 649 -5.93 16.65 2.51
C PHE A 649 -7.35 17.20 2.54
N SER A 650 -7.76 17.97 1.52
CA SER A 650 -9.16 18.34 1.34
C SER A 650 -9.75 17.67 0.11
N ASP A 651 -11.03 17.31 0.20
CA ASP A 651 -11.79 16.75 -0.93
C ASP A 651 -11.69 17.64 -2.16
N ALA A 652 -11.84 18.96 -2.01
CA ALA A 652 -11.73 19.91 -3.12
C ALA A 652 -10.34 19.90 -3.79
N GLY A 653 -9.28 19.73 -3.00
CA GLY A 653 -7.91 19.57 -3.49
C GLY A 653 -7.75 18.27 -4.28
N GLN A 654 -8.19 17.15 -3.71
CA GLN A 654 -8.08 15.82 -4.33
C GLN A 654 -8.97 15.66 -5.57
N THR A 655 -10.19 16.19 -5.57
CA THR A 655 -11.06 16.22 -6.76
C THR A 655 -10.40 17.00 -7.88
N SER A 656 -9.72 18.11 -7.58
CA SER A 656 -9.00 18.88 -8.61
C SER A 656 -7.89 18.06 -9.29
N VAL A 657 -7.30 17.06 -8.62
CA VAL A 657 -6.25 16.19 -9.18
C VAL A 657 -6.80 15.32 -10.31
N SER A 658 -7.93 14.66 -10.06
CA SER A 658 -8.58 13.79 -11.05
C SER A 658 -9.20 14.59 -12.19
N GLU A 659 -9.78 15.77 -11.91
CA GLU A 659 -10.34 16.67 -12.93
C GLU A 659 -9.30 17.15 -13.94
N VAL A 660 -8.04 17.34 -13.53
CA VAL A 660 -6.95 17.73 -14.44
C VAL A 660 -6.22 16.52 -15.06
N GLY A 661 -6.70 15.31 -14.78
CA GLY A 661 -6.28 14.08 -15.46
C GLY A 661 -5.15 13.29 -14.79
N TYR A 662 -4.84 13.58 -13.52
CA TYR A 662 -3.86 12.82 -12.72
C TYR A 662 -4.55 11.83 -11.77
N VAL A 663 -3.78 10.85 -11.29
CA VAL A 663 -4.23 9.90 -10.27
C VAL A 663 -3.91 10.49 -8.89
N SER A 664 -4.93 10.59 -8.04
CA SER A 664 -4.77 11.02 -6.65
C SER A 664 -3.93 10.03 -5.85
N LEU A 665 -3.31 10.53 -4.79
CA LEU A 665 -2.71 9.67 -3.78
C LEU A 665 -3.79 8.81 -3.13
N ASN A 666 -3.43 7.60 -2.68
CA ASN A 666 -4.31 6.86 -1.77
C ASN A 666 -4.06 7.30 -0.32
N ASN A 667 -4.93 6.85 0.59
CA ASN A 667 -4.86 7.17 2.02
C ASN A 667 -3.47 6.89 2.63
N LEU A 668 -2.76 5.84 2.17
CA LEU A 668 -1.42 5.52 2.67
C LEU A 668 -0.37 6.53 2.19
N GLN A 669 -0.42 6.94 0.93
CA GLN A 669 0.46 7.96 0.36
C GLN A 669 0.15 9.34 0.97
N GLU A 670 -1.12 9.66 1.24
CA GLU A 670 -1.50 10.87 1.95
C GLU A 670 -1.01 10.85 3.40
N ALA A 671 -1.20 9.74 4.11
CA ALA A 671 -0.66 9.54 5.46
C ALA A 671 0.88 9.66 5.47
N GLN A 672 1.56 9.17 4.43
CA GLN A 672 3.00 9.40 4.24
C GLN A 672 3.33 10.88 4.08
N MET A 673 2.60 11.61 3.22
CA MET A 673 2.83 13.04 3.07
C MET A 673 2.56 13.79 4.37
N TYR A 674 1.55 13.37 5.14
CA TYR A 674 1.21 13.97 6.42
C TYR A 674 2.28 13.68 7.49
N TRP A 675 2.48 12.41 7.85
CA TRP A 675 3.37 12.01 8.95
C TRP A 675 4.85 12.03 8.59
N GLY A 676 5.18 11.69 7.34
CA GLY A 676 6.55 11.66 6.85
C GLY A 676 7.11 13.05 6.55
N ARG A 677 6.28 14.03 6.19
CA ARG A 677 6.77 15.31 5.64
C ARG A 677 6.09 16.55 6.25
N TYR A 678 4.75 16.61 6.23
CA TYR A 678 3.98 17.77 6.67
C TYR A 678 4.13 18.05 8.17
N ALA A 679 4.00 17.01 9.01
CA ALA A 679 4.14 17.11 10.47
C ALA A 679 5.52 17.62 10.91
N HIS A 680 6.59 17.19 10.22
CA HIS A 680 7.94 17.68 10.45
C HIS A 680 8.04 19.19 10.21
N LEU A 681 7.49 19.69 9.09
CA LEU A 681 7.50 21.12 8.77
C LEU A 681 6.62 21.96 9.69
N LEU A 682 5.57 21.39 10.29
CA LEU A 682 4.80 22.01 11.36
C LEU A 682 5.57 22.13 12.69
N GLY A 683 6.79 21.61 12.76
CA GLY A 683 7.56 21.59 13.99
C GLY A 683 7.00 20.61 15.01
N MET A 684 6.29 19.54 14.58
CA MET A 684 5.93 18.40 15.44
C MET A 684 7.16 17.53 15.74
N THR A 685 8.25 18.18 16.13
CA THR A 685 9.55 17.59 16.39
C THR A 685 9.82 17.46 17.89
N ALA A 686 10.85 16.68 18.24
CA ALA A 686 11.32 16.52 19.62
C ALA A 686 11.55 17.82 20.39
N GLY A 687 11.75 18.95 19.70
CA GLY A 687 11.95 20.26 20.32
C GLY A 687 10.79 21.26 20.21
N GLY A 688 9.70 20.93 19.50
CA GLY A 688 8.82 21.96 18.92
C GLY A 688 7.42 22.13 19.51
N ASN A 689 6.78 21.09 20.08
CA ASN A 689 5.37 21.24 20.50
C ASN A 689 4.89 20.23 21.57
N GLU A 690 4.95 20.64 22.85
CA GLU A 690 4.39 19.85 23.96
C GLU A 690 2.84 19.78 23.95
N ASP A 691 2.14 20.73 23.31
CA ASP A 691 0.66 20.82 23.39
C ASP A 691 -0.06 19.94 22.35
N LEU A 692 0.48 19.78 21.14
CA LEU A 692 -0.05 18.87 20.10
C LEU A 692 0.18 17.40 20.47
N MET A 693 1.30 17.09 21.12
CA MET A 693 1.67 15.72 21.51
C MET A 693 0.99 15.23 22.80
N LYS A 694 0.30 16.11 23.56
CA LYS A 694 -0.39 15.73 24.81
C LYS A 694 -1.51 14.69 24.64
N GLY A 695 -2.19 14.68 23.49
CA GLY A 695 -3.18 13.65 23.15
C GLY A 695 -2.56 12.39 22.54
N PHE A 696 -1.36 12.52 21.96
CA PHE A 696 -0.62 11.44 21.34
C PHE A 696 0.12 10.59 22.40
N CYS A 697 0.79 11.22 23.36
CA CYS A 697 1.55 10.52 24.39
C CYS A 697 0.64 9.79 25.40
N SER A 698 0.91 8.50 25.63
CA SER A 698 0.34 7.71 26.72
C SER A 698 1.43 7.37 27.75
N ASP A 699 1.05 7.21 29.02
CA ASP A 699 1.97 6.73 30.07
C ASP A 699 2.20 5.22 29.89
N VAL A 700 3.10 4.83 28.99
CA VAL A 700 3.42 3.43 28.67
C VAL A 700 4.88 3.09 28.93
N SER A 701 5.15 1.79 29.13
CA SER A 701 6.51 1.25 29.21
C SER A 701 6.76 0.35 28.01
N ILE A 702 7.75 0.68 27.20
CA ILE A 702 8.16 -0.09 26.01
C ILE A 702 9.51 -0.75 26.28
N SER A 703 9.63 -2.01 25.92
CA SER A 703 10.85 -2.79 26.02
C SER A 703 11.28 -3.32 24.64
N ILE A 704 12.53 -3.05 24.27
CA ILE A 704 13.13 -3.41 22.99
C ILE A 704 14.42 -4.19 23.27
N ALA A 705 14.63 -5.32 22.58
CA ALA A 705 15.91 -6.00 22.67
C ALA A 705 16.28 -6.83 21.45
N GLY A 706 17.58 -7.03 21.25
CA GLY A 706 18.11 -7.92 20.21
C GLY A 706 19.43 -7.48 19.60
N SER A 707 19.45 -7.25 18.29
CA SER A 707 20.65 -7.05 17.48
C SER A 707 21.53 -5.89 17.95
N SER A 708 22.84 -6.15 18.08
CA SER A 708 23.90 -5.15 18.24
C SER A 708 23.92 -4.15 17.08
N THR A 709 23.54 -4.57 15.87
CA THR A 709 23.40 -3.72 14.70
C THR A 709 22.14 -2.85 14.78
N VAL A 710 21.03 -3.30 15.36
CA VAL A 710 19.80 -2.45 15.40
C VAL A 710 19.80 -1.54 16.64
N PHE A 711 20.56 -1.91 17.66
CA PHE A 711 20.67 -1.17 18.91
C PHE A 711 20.88 0.36 18.75
N PRO A 712 21.76 0.86 17.85
CA PRO A 712 21.97 2.30 17.70
C PRO A 712 20.70 3.06 17.29
N VAL A 713 19.97 2.59 16.28
CA VAL A 713 18.73 3.24 15.82
C VAL A 713 17.62 3.10 16.87
N ALA A 714 17.45 1.91 17.45
CA ALA A 714 16.44 1.68 18.48
C ALA A 714 16.66 2.57 19.72
N ASN A 715 17.92 2.74 20.13
CA ASN A 715 18.27 3.58 21.27
C ASN A 715 18.11 5.07 20.96
N ALA A 716 18.51 5.53 19.76
CA ALA A 716 18.33 6.92 19.36
C ALA A 716 16.84 7.30 19.29
N TRP A 717 16.02 6.47 18.63
CA TRP A 717 14.56 6.64 18.64
C TRP A 717 13.97 6.66 20.06
N ALA A 718 14.45 5.78 20.94
CA ALA A 718 13.99 5.74 22.32
C ALA A 718 14.30 7.05 23.08
N GLU A 719 15.51 7.62 22.95
CA GLU A 719 15.89 8.86 23.63
C GLU A 719 15.10 10.08 23.12
N ASP A 720 14.92 10.17 21.81
CA ASP A 720 14.17 11.27 21.18
C ASP A 720 12.68 11.20 21.53
N PHE A 721 12.09 10.00 21.45
CA PHE A 721 10.69 9.81 21.83
C PHE A 721 10.43 10.06 23.32
N LYS A 722 11.38 9.74 24.22
CA LYS A 722 11.28 10.10 25.64
C LYS A 722 11.35 11.61 25.88
N THR A 723 12.04 12.35 25.02
CA THR A 723 12.08 13.82 25.07
C THR A 723 10.72 14.41 24.70
N LEU A 724 10.01 13.77 23.76
CA LEU A 724 8.65 14.12 23.35
C LEU A 724 7.60 13.73 24.40
N CYS A 725 7.63 12.50 24.87
CA CYS A 725 6.63 11.92 25.74
C CYS A 725 7.20 11.65 27.14
N ALA A 726 7.21 12.68 27.98
CA ALA A 726 7.81 12.62 29.33
C ALA A 726 7.23 11.54 30.28
N GLY A 727 6.07 10.97 29.96
CA GLY A 727 5.43 9.87 30.69
C GLY A 727 5.85 8.46 30.24
N VAL A 728 6.57 8.36 29.13
CA VAL A 728 6.97 7.07 28.53
C VAL A 728 8.31 6.61 29.10
N SER A 729 8.41 5.30 29.37
CA SER A 729 9.67 4.63 29.69
C SER A 729 10.03 3.66 28.58
N ILE A 730 11.15 3.89 27.88
CA ILE A 730 11.67 2.95 26.89
C ILE A 730 13.01 2.38 27.35
N THR A 731 13.12 1.05 27.35
CA THR A 731 14.37 0.33 27.61
C THR A 731 14.82 -0.42 26.37
N VAL A 732 16.06 -0.20 25.95
CA VAL A 732 16.69 -0.87 24.80
C VAL A 732 17.87 -1.71 25.29
N GLU A 733 17.90 -3.00 24.96
CA GLU A 733 18.94 -3.93 25.39
C GLU A 733 19.53 -4.73 24.21
N GLY A 734 20.87 -4.78 24.10
CA GLY A 734 21.53 -5.65 23.12
C GLY A 734 21.50 -7.15 23.50
N GLY A 735 21.86 -8.01 22.54
CA GLY A 735 21.89 -9.47 22.72
C GLY A 735 22.02 -10.33 21.45
N GLY A 736 22.04 -9.70 20.27
CA GLY A 736 22.05 -10.36 18.95
C GLY A 736 20.64 -10.67 18.44
N SER A 737 20.48 -10.84 17.12
CA SER A 737 19.18 -11.10 16.47
C SER A 737 18.47 -12.36 16.98
N GLY A 738 19.21 -13.36 17.47
CA GLY A 738 18.63 -14.56 18.09
C GLY A 738 18.12 -14.33 19.53
N ALA A 739 18.60 -13.29 20.22
CA ALA A 739 18.01 -12.83 21.47
C ALA A 739 16.73 -12.04 21.20
N GLY A 740 16.73 -11.14 20.20
CA GLY A 740 15.53 -10.40 19.80
C GLY A 740 14.37 -11.32 19.41
N ALA A 741 14.61 -12.23 18.46
CA ALA A 741 13.65 -13.27 18.06
C ALA A 741 13.12 -14.08 19.26
N GLY A 742 14.00 -14.46 20.18
CA GLY A 742 13.62 -15.26 21.35
C GLY A 742 12.82 -14.47 22.38
N ARG A 743 13.21 -13.22 22.66
CA ARG A 743 12.61 -12.41 23.72
C ARG A 743 11.23 -11.88 23.32
N VAL A 744 11.01 -11.53 22.05
CA VAL A 744 9.66 -11.17 21.57
C VAL A 744 8.72 -12.38 21.64
N CYS A 745 9.22 -13.59 21.36
CA CYS A 745 8.49 -14.85 21.55
C CYS A 745 8.44 -15.33 23.02
N ALA A 746 8.74 -14.47 24.00
CA ALA A 746 8.78 -14.81 25.43
C ALA A 746 9.60 -16.07 25.80
N ASN A 747 10.65 -16.39 25.04
CA ASN A 747 11.52 -17.52 25.30
C ASN A 747 12.47 -17.23 26.47
N SER A 748 12.15 -17.78 27.64
CA SER A 748 12.94 -17.61 28.88
C SER A 748 14.42 -18.02 28.78
N GLU A 749 14.82 -18.86 27.80
CA GLU A 749 16.23 -19.19 27.55
C GLU A 749 17.02 -18.04 26.92
N LYS A 750 16.31 -17.07 26.33
CA LYS A 750 16.88 -15.94 25.57
C LYS A 750 16.84 -14.61 26.31
N GLY A 751 16.11 -14.52 27.42
CA GLY A 751 16.07 -13.35 28.29
C GLY A 751 14.67 -13.03 28.80
N THR A 752 14.51 -11.85 29.38
CA THR A 752 13.20 -11.30 29.75
C THR A 752 12.39 -10.99 28.49
N PRO A 753 11.08 -11.33 28.43
CA PRO A 753 10.25 -10.96 27.30
C PRO A 753 10.28 -9.46 27.00
N VAL A 754 10.12 -9.10 25.73
CA VAL A 754 10.10 -7.71 25.27
C VAL A 754 8.94 -7.46 24.31
N ASP A 755 8.53 -6.20 24.18
CA ASP A 755 7.46 -5.78 23.27
C ASP A 755 7.93 -5.79 21.81
N ILE A 756 9.20 -5.41 21.60
CA ILE A 756 9.84 -5.38 20.28
C ILE A 756 11.15 -6.17 20.31
N GLY A 757 11.25 -7.20 19.47
CA GLY A 757 12.48 -7.93 19.20
C GLY A 757 13.19 -7.36 17.98
N ASP A 758 14.28 -6.64 18.14
CA ASP A 758 15.02 -6.09 16.99
C ASP A 758 16.02 -7.11 16.40
N MET A 759 16.19 -7.10 15.07
CA MET A 759 17.00 -8.08 14.35
C MET A 759 17.68 -7.48 13.12
N SER A 760 18.90 -7.91 12.82
CA SER A 760 19.64 -7.58 11.59
C SER A 760 19.65 -8.71 10.56
N ARG A 761 18.62 -9.56 10.61
CA ARG A 761 18.36 -10.66 9.67
C ARG A 761 16.89 -11.06 9.76
N GLY A 762 16.38 -11.74 8.73
CA GLY A 762 15.06 -12.37 8.77
C GLY A 762 14.96 -13.52 9.79
N TRP A 763 13.75 -14.00 10.04
CA TRP A 763 13.50 -15.14 10.94
C TRP A 763 14.13 -16.43 10.43
N LYS A 764 14.65 -17.27 11.33
CA LYS A 764 15.06 -18.65 10.98
C LYS A 764 13.86 -19.58 11.08
N ASP A 765 13.78 -20.61 10.23
CA ASP A 765 12.74 -21.67 10.29
C ASP A 765 12.60 -22.37 11.65
N SER A 766 13.64 -22.29 12.50
CA SER A 766 13.62 -22.86 13.85
C SER A 766 13.13 -21.90 14.95
N GLU A 767 12.85 -20.65 14.59
CA GLU A 767 12.47 -19.55 15.49
C GLU A 767 10.99 -19.17 15.30
N ALA A 768 10.55 -18.98 14.05
CA ALA A 768 9.16 -18.70 13.71
C ALA A 768 8.82 -19.22 12.30
N THR A 769 7.54 -19.35 12.01
CA THR A 769 7.02 -19.63 10.66
C THR A 769 6.16 -18.46 10.19
N MET A 770 6.36 -18.00 8.96
CA MET A 770 5.53 -16.96 8.35
C MET A 770 4.18 -17.57 7.89
N GLY A 771 3.08 -16.93 8.25
CA GLY A 771 1.74 -17.25 7.78
C GLY A 771 1.43 -16.60 6.42
N ASP A 772 0.29 -16.99 5.83
CA ASP A 772 -0.18 -16.44 4.54
C ASP A 772 -0.46 -14.93 4.61
N ASN A 773 -0.70 -14.42 5.82
CA ASN A 773 -0.88 -13.00 6.13
C ASN A 773 0.44 -12.25 6.41
N GLY A 774 1.60 -12.87 6.16
CA GLY A 774 2.91 -12.24 6.36
C GLY A 774 3.35 -12.08 7.83
N GLN A 775 2.54 -12.51 8.80
CA GLN A 775 2.90 -12.50 10.22
C GLN A 775 3.71 -13.74 10.60
N TYR A 776 4.54 -13.62 11.62
CA TYR A 776 5.37 -14.72 12.11
C TYR A 776 4.77 -15.35 13.37
N SER A 777 4.52 -16.65 13.33
CA SER A 777 4.12 -17.43 14.51
C SER A 777 5.35 -18.01 15.21
N CYS A 778 5.52 -17.70 16.49
CA CYS A 778 6.66 -18.17 17.28
C CYS A 778 6.68 -19.70 17.44
N LEU A 779 7.85 -20.33 17.23
CA LEU A 779 8.04 -21.79 17.37
C LEU A 779 8.73 -22.20 18.69
N LYS A 780 9.31 -21.23 19.41
CA LYS A 780 10.00 -21.44 20.69
C LYS A 780 9.68 -20.32 21.66
N GLY A 781 9.53 -20.67 22.94
CA GLY A 781 9.02 -19.76 23.96
C GLY A 781 7.51 -19.92 24.09
N ASP A 782 6.78 -18.82 24.05
CA ASP A 782 5.33 -18.84 23.93
C ASP A 782 4.94 -18.94 22.44
N THR A 783 4.28 -20.03 22.08
CA THR A 783 3.90 -20.33 20.69
C THR A 783 2.53 -19.78 20.31
N SER A 784 1.81 -19.11 21.23
CA SER A 784 0.61 -18.36 20.87
C SER A 784 0.93 -16.95 20.35
N ILE A 785 2.14 -16.45 20.61
CA ILE A 785 2.57 -15.13 20.16
C ILE A 785 2.72 -15.12 18.64
N THR A 786 2.02 -14.18 18.01
CA THR A 786 2.26 -13.75 16.63
C THR A 786 3.01 -12.43 16.61
N VAL A 787 3.82 -12.24 15.57
CA VAL A 787 4.76 -11.15 15.48
C VAL A 787 4.69 -10.51 14.10
N THR A 788 4.57 -9.19 14.07
CA THR A 788 4.67 -8.42 12.84
C THR A 788 6.09 -7.91 12.67
N GLN A 789 6.69 -8.22 11.52
CA GLN A 789 8.03 -7.76 11.18
C GLN A 789 7.95 -6.44 10.40
N LEU A 790 8.65 -5.43 10.89
CA LEU A 790 8.85 -4.14 10.26
C LEU A 790 10.31 -4.00 9.83
N VAL A 791 10.57 -3.73 8.55
CA VAL A 791 11.84 -3.22 8.06
C VAL A 791 11.95 -1.78 8.52
N VAL A 792 13.02 -1.41 9.22
CA VAL A 792 13.17 -0.04 9.75
C VAL A 792 14.17 0.79 8.98
N ALA A 793 15.20 0.16 8.42
CA ALA A 793 16.22 0.79 7.58
C ALA A 793 17.01 -0.28 6.84
N PHE A 794 17.97 0.15 6.02
CA PHE A 794 19.00 -0.70 5.45
C PHE A 794 20.37 -0.40 6.03
N ASP A 795 21.08 -1.45 6.43
CA ASP A 795 22.47 -1.40 6.85
C ASP A 795 23.35 -1.80 5.66
N GLY A 796 24.20 -0.87 5.21
CA GLY A 796 25.12 -1.05 4.10
C GLY A 796 26.57 -0.91 4.55
N LEU A 797 27.45 -1.82 4.12
CA LEU A 797 28.89 -1.79 4.38
C LEU A 797 29.66 -1.39 3.14
N SER A 798 30.48 -0.35 3.20
CA SER A 798 31.37 0.03 2.10
C SER A 798 32.73 -0.60 2.25
N VAL A 799 33.17 -1.36 1.25
CA VAL A 799 34.59 -1.68 1.09
C VAL A 799 35.25 -0.53 0.33
N VAL A 800 36.30 0.04 0.90
CA VAL A 800 36.87 1.31 0.45
C VAL A 800 38.38 1.25 0.31
N VAL A 801 38.89 2.08 -0.60
CA VAL A 801 40.31 2.34 -0.84
C VAL A 801 40.54 3.84 -0.99
N LYS A 802 41.80 4.28 -0.91
CA LYS A 802 42.16 5.66 -1.18
C LYS A 802 41.88 6.05 -2.63
N GLN A 803 41.12 7.12 -2.83
CA GLN A 803 40.80 7.62 -4.18
C GLN A 803 42.08 7.98 -4.95
N GLY A 804 42.22 7.43 -6.16
CA GLY A 804 43.38 7.59 -7.02
C GLY A 804 44.64 6.84 -6.57
N GLY A 805 44.58 6.08 -5.48
CA GLY A 805 45.68 5.23 -4.98
C GLY A 805 45.97 4.02 -5.86
N ALA A 806 47.01 3.25 -5.53
CA ALA A 806 47.41 2.07 -6.28
C ALA A 806 46.34 0.96 -6.22
N ALA A 807 45.73 0.75 -5.06
CA ALA A 807 44.61 -0.18 -4.88
C ALA A 807 43.40 0.22 -5.73
N ASP A 808 43.01 1.49 -5.73
CA ASP A 808 41.89 2.02 -6.52
C ASP A 808 42.09 1.82 -8.03
N GLN A 809 43.29 2.11 -8.53
CA GLN A 809 43.63 1.90 -9.93
C GLN A 809 43.59 0.41 -10.34
N CYS A 810 44.10 -0.47 -9.48
CA CYS A 810 44.06 -1.92 -9.69
C CYS A 810 42.60 -2.42 -9.77
N ILE A 811 41.79 -2.10 -8.77
CA ILE A 811 40.41 -2.59 -8.67
C ILE A 811 39.52 -2.01 -9.77
N SER A 812 39.72 -0.73 -10.12
CA SER A 812 39.03 -0.11 -11.25
C SER A 812 39.34 -0.83 -12.58
N GLY A 813 40.58 -1.31 -12.76
CA GLY A 813 40.96 -2.13 -13.92
C GLY A 813 40.35 -3.53 -13.92
N LEU A 814 40.07 -4.09 -12.74
CA LEU A 814 39.38 -5.37 -12.56
C LEU A 814 37.86 -5.29 -12.77
N GLY A 815 37.28 -4.08 -12.62
CA GLY A 815 35.82 -3.89 -12.64
C GLY A 815 35.14 -4.13 -11.30
N GLY A 816 35.90 -4.28 -10.20
CA GLY A 816 35.39 -4.59 -8.86
C GLY A 816 36.10 -5.78 -8.22
N LEU A 817 35.53 -6.31 -7.15
CA LEU A 817 35.97 -7.54 -6.48
C LEU A 817 34.77 -8.46 -6.22
N SER A 818 35.00 -9.78 -6.16
CA SER A 818 33.98 -10.71 -5.66
C SER A 818 34.02 -10.86 -4.14
N ALA A 819 32.93 -11.31 -3.54
CA ALA A 819 32.90 -11.69 -2.12
C ALA A 819 33.97 -12.75 -1.79
N ALA A 820 34.29 -13.65 -2.72
CA ALA A 820 35.38 -14.63 -2.59
C ALA A 820 36.77 -13.95 -2.53
N GLN A 821 36.99 -12.92 -3.36
CA GLN A 821 38.22 -12.13 -3.32
C GLN A 821 38.34 -11.34 -2.02
N LEU A 822 37.25 -10.75 -1.51
CA LEU A 822 37.24 -10.10 -0.21
C LEU A 822 37.57 -11.08 0.92
N ARG A 823 36.97 -12.27 0.92
CA ARG A 823 37.28 -13.32 1.89
C ARG A 823 38.74 -13.74 1.80
N TRP A 824 39.28 -13.88 0.58
CA TRP A 824 40.71 -14.13 0.41
C TRP A 824 41.49 -12.97 1.01
N VAL A 825 41.31 -11.71 0.62
CA VAL A 825 42.04 -10.54 1.12
C VAL A 825 42.05 -10.45 2.66
N PHE A 826 40.89 -10.60 3.30
CA PHE A 826 40.73 -10.35 4.73
C PHE A 826 41.04 -11.55 5.63
N SER A 827 41.18 -12.78 5.11
CA SER A 827 41.35 -13.98 5.94
C SER A 827 42.80 -14.26 6.36
N ALA A 828 43.07 -14.71 7.58
CA ALA A 828 44.38 -15.24 7.96
C ALA A 828 44.68 -16.64 7.39
N ASN A 829 43.69 -17.30 6.77
CA ASN A 829 43.82 -18.65 6.24
C ASN A 829 44.71 -18.68 5.00
N THR A 830 45.42 -19.79 4.82
CA THR A 830 46.20 -20.07 3.61
C THR A 830 45.30 -20.37 2.42
N SER A 831 45.81 -20.17 1.20
CA SER A 831 45.11 -20.53 -0.06
C SER A 831 44.59 -21.98 -0.05
N ALA A 832 45.35 -22.92 0.52
CA ALA A 832 44.93 -24.32 0.65
C ALA A 832 43.73 -24.53 1.59
N GLU A 833 43.67 -23.79 2.70
CA GLU A 833 42.54 -23.83 3.65
C GLU A 833 41.30 -23.20 3.05
N LEU A 834 41.45 -22.09 2.31
CA LEU A 834 40.36 -21.43 1.60
C LEU A 834 39.80 -22.33 0.48
N SER A 835 40.66 -23.01 -0.29
CA SER A 835 40.20 -24.01 -1.25
C SER A 835 39.46 -25.18 -0.61
N ALA A 836 39.88 -25.63 0.57
CA ALA A 836 39.17 -26.67 1.32
C ALA A 836 37.78 -26.20 1.81
N GLN A 837 37.56 -24.87 1.90
CA GLN A 837 36.30 -24.23 2.25
C GLN A 837 35.43 -23.92 1.02
N GLY A 838 35.86 -24.31 -0.18
CA GLY A 838 35.07 -24.19 -1.42
C GLY A 838 35.44 -23.00 -2.33
N LEU A 839 36.50 -22.24 -2.00
CA LEU A 839 36.96 -21.14 -2.85
C LEU A 839 37.85 -21.64 -3.99
N ASP A 840 37.57 -21.20 -5.22
CA ASP A 840 38.48 -21.40 -6.35
C ASP A 840 39.59 -20.34 -6.33
N VAL A 841 40.64 -20.62 -5.57
CA VAL A 841 41.78 -19.70 -5.43
C VAL A 841 42.48 -19.44 -6.77
N SER A 842 42.37 -20.36 -7.74
CA SER A 842 42.96 -20.16 -9.06
C SER A 842 42.23 -19.12 -9.91
N SER A 843 40.95 -18.87 -9.61
CA SER A 843 40.14 -17.78 -10.17
C SER A 843 40.29 -16.49 -9.35
N ILE A 844 40.36 -16.60 -8.03
CA ILE A 844 40.43 -15.47 -7.09
C ILE A 844 41.77 -14.72 -7.19
N ALA A 845 42.88 -15.47 -7.19
CA ALA A 845 44.24 -14.96 -7.19
C ALA A 845 45.07 -15.72 -8.25
N PRO A 846 44.78 -15.51 -9.55
CA PRO A 846 45.37 -16.30 -10.65
C PRO A 846 46.89 -16.12 -10.79
N ASN A 847 47.46 -15.08 -10.17
CA ASN A 847 48.89 -14.76 -10.23
C ASN A 847 49.62 -14.98 -8.89
N ASP A 848 48.99 -15.63 -7.90
CA ASP A 848 49.60 -15.96 -6.59
C ASP A 848 50.95 -16.67 -6.77
N ASP A 849 52.02 -15.99 -6.36
CA ASP A 849 53.40 -16.47 -6.50
C ASP A 849 53.82 -17.45 -5.38
N GLN A 850 52.93 -17.66 -4.41
CA GLN A 850 53.03 -18.56 -3.26
C GLN A 850 54.15 -18.21 -2.28
N ASP A 851 54.56 -16.94 -2.20
CA ASP A 851 55.54 -16.49 -1.20
C ASP A 851 54.94 -16.30 0.21
N GLY A 852 53.61 -16.29 0.31
CA GLY A 852 52.84 -16.19 1.54
C GLY A 852 52.50 -14.76 1.98
N VAL A 853 52.85 -13.76 1.17
CA VAL A 853 52.36 -12.38 1.23
C VAL A 853 51.16 -12.26 0.29
N ARG A 854 50.20 -11.41 0.62
CA ARG A 854 49.11 -11.08 -0.30
C ARG A 854 49.38 -9.75 -0.94
N GLU A 855 49.36 -9.72 -2.25
CA GLU A 855 49.77 -8.59 -3.05
C GLU A 855 48.71 -8.27 -4.09
N TRP A 856 48.64 -7.02 -4.52
CA TRP A 856 47.68 -6.63 -5.56
C TRP A 856 47.96 -7.34 -6.90
N SER A 857 49.23 -7.64 -7.18
CA SER A 857 49.70 -8.47 -8.30
C SER A 857 49.11 -9.87 -8.32
N ASP A 858 48.77 -10.46 -7.17
CA ASP A 858 48.19 -11.82 -7.09
C ASP A 858 46.81 -11.88 -7.76
N LEU A 859 46.04 -10.79 -7.68
CA LEU A 859 44.71 -10.68 -8.27
C LEU A 859 44.79 -10.42 -9.79
N SER A 860 45.75 -9.61 -10.23
CA SER A 860 46.02 -9.37 -11.66
C SER A 860 47.45 -8.89 -11.89
N ALA A 861 48.09 -9.42 -12.93
CA ALA A 861 49.43 -9.01 -13.35
C ALA A 861 49.54 -7.54 -13.79
N ASP A 862 48.41 -6.87 -14.03
CA ASP A 862 48.37 -5.43 -14.34
C ASP A 862 48.38 -4.55 -13.07
N CYS A 863 48.23 -5.16 -11.89
CA CYS A 863 48.27 -4.46 -10.61
C CYS A 863 49.70 -4.33 -10.05
N ALA A 864 49.86 -3.46 -9.06
CA ALA A 864 51.16 -3.22 -8.43
C ALA A 864 51.63 -4.44 -7.63
N ASP A 865 52.92 -4.77 -7.76
CA ASP A 865 53.62 -5.76 -6.95
C ASP A 865 53.89 -5.19 -5.55
N SER A 866 52.84 -5.13 -4.73
CA SER A 866 52.83 -4.46 -3.44
C SER A 866 51.85 -5.13 -2.48
N ALA A 867 52.29 -5.34 -1.25
CA ALA A 867 51.51 -5.99 -0.21
C ALA A 867 50.21 -5.23 0.11
N ILE A 868 49.13 -5.99 0.24
CA ILE A 868 47.82 -5.48 0.64
C ILE A 868 47.87 -5.16 2.14
N THR A 869 47.45 -3.95 2.49
CA THR A 869 47.37 -3.49 3.88
C THR A 869 45.91 -3.37 4.29
N LEU A 870 45.56 -3.77 5.51
CA LEU A 870 44.16 -3.83 5.95
C LEU A 870 43.87 -2.77 7.01
N ALA A 871 42.72 -2.11 6.91
CA ALA A 871 42.14 -1.28 7.97
C ALA A 871 40.66 -1.62 8.13
N TYR A 872 40.22 -2.11 9.29
CA TYR A 872 38.85 -2.59 9.47
C TYR A 872 38.36 -2.43 10.92
N PRO A 873 37.04 -2.49 11.17
CA PRO A 873 36.48 -2.32 12.51
C PRO A 873 36.97 -3.42 13.46
N ASP A 874 37.10 -3.12 14.75
CA ASP A 874 37.44 -4.14 15.73
C ASP A 874 36.24 -5.03 16.10
N ALA A 875 36.48 -6.08 16.89
CA ALA A 875 35.47 -7.08 17.23
C ALA A 875 34.32 -6.57 18.12
N ASP A 876 34.41 -5.34 18.64
CA ASP A 876 33.31 -4.72 19.40
C ASP A 876 32.33 -3.97 18.47
N SER A 877 32.60 -3.90 17.16
CA SER A 877 31.74 -3.28 16.15
C SER A 877 30.77 -4.27 15.50
N GLY A 878 29.49 -3.89 15.37
CA GLY A 878 28.50 -4.67 14.61
C GLY A 878 28.82 -4.77 13.11
N THR A 879 29.61 -3.83 12.58
CA THR A 879 30.13 -3.87 11.21
C THR A 879 31.14 -5.01 11.03
N TYR A 880 31.99 -5.25 12.02
CA TYR A 880 32.90 -6.40 12.04
C TYR A 880 32.12 -7.71 12.06
N GLU A 881 31.11 -7.81 12.95
CA GLU A 881 30.28 -9.01 13.09
C GLU A 881 29.62 -9.37 11.75
N TYR A 882 29.01 -8.40 11.08
CA TYR A 882 28.34 -8.67 9.81
C TYR A 882 29.30 -9.02 8.67
N PHE A 883 30.43 -8.32 8.54
CA PHE A 883 31.41 -8.69 7.52
C PHE A 883 31.97 -10.10 7.78
N TYR A 884 32.12 -10.49 9.05
CA TYR A 884 32.52 -11.84 9.43
C TYR A 884 31.47 -12.89 9.04
N GLU A 885 30.18 -12.57 9.18
CA GLU A 885 29.10 -13.45 8.72
C GLU A 885 29.01 -13.51 7.19
N ALA A 886 28.83 -12.35 6.53
CA ALA A 886 28.53 -12.25 5.12
C ALA A 886 29.70 -12.65 4.22
N ILE A 887 30.92 -12.16 4.51
CA ILE A 887 32.09 -12.40 3.67
C ILE A 887 32.90 -13.58 4.17
N MET A 888 33.14 -13.66 5.48
CA MET A 888 34.02 -14.69 6.04
C MET A 888 33.28 -16.01 6.31
N HIS A 889 31.94 -16.05 6.24
CA HIS A 889 31.11 -17.21 6.57
C HIS A 889 31.42 -17.76 7.97
N GLU A 890 31.75 -16.87 8.91
CA GLU A 890 32.18 -17.18 10.26
C GLU A 890 33.40 -18.14 10.34
N HIS A 891 34.24 -18.13 9.29
CA HIS A 891 35.41 -19.01 9.19
C HIS A 891 36.73 -18.28 9.36
N GLY A 892 37.59 -18.86 10.20
CA GLY A 892 38.97 -18.39 10.38
C GLY A 892 39.06 -17.08 11.15
N ALA A 893 40.28 -16.57 11.27
CA ALA A 893 40.56 -15.24 11.81
C ALA A 893 40.79 -14.24 10.68
N PHE A 894 40.66 -12.95 10.96
CA PHE A 894 41.09 -11.91 10.03
C PHE A 894 42.63 -11.84 9.95
N ALA A 895 43.15 -11.49 8.78
CA ALA A 895 44.56 -11.14 8.60
C ALA A 895 44.91 -9.86 9.37
N SER A 896 46.18 -9.70 9.74
CA SER A 896 46.61 -8.55 10.56
C SER A 896 46.48 -7.22 9.81
N GLY A 897 45.95 -6.20 10.49
CA GLY A 897 45.75 -4.86 9.96
C GLY A 897 45.52 -3.84 11.09
N GLU A 898 45.28 -2.58 10.72
CA GLU A 898 44.81 -1.55 11.65
C GLU A 898 43.37 -1.87 12.04
N GLN A 899 43.08 -1.95 13.34
CA GLN A 899 41.75 -2.21 13.87
C GLN A 899 41.31 -1.11 14.83
N SER A 900 40.07 -0.65 14.68
CA SER A 900 39.52 0.43 15.52
C SER A 900 37.99 0.44 15.45
N ALA A 901 37.32 0.63 16.58
CA ALA A 901 35.89 0.98 16.62
C ALA A 901 35.59 2.43 16.18
N ASP A 902 36.61 3.29 16.07
CA ASP A 902 36.49 4.66 15.53
C ASP A 902 36.85 4.67 14.04
N ASP A 903 35.86 4.91 13.18
CA ASP A 903 36.02 4.92 11.73
C ASP A 903 36.96 6.04 11.23
N ASN A 904 37.15 7.15 11.97
CA ASN A 904 38.13 8.18 11.60
C ASN A 904 39.56 7.62 11.58
N VAL A 905 39.85 6.69 12.49
CA VAL A 905 41.16 6.02 12.55
C VAL A 905 41.33 5.14 11.32
N LEU A 906 40.28 4.43 10.90
CA LEU A 906 40.29 3.60 9.69
C LEU A 906 40.47 4.45 8.43
N VAL A 907 39.75 5.57 8.29
CA VAL A 907 39.92 6.52 7.18
C VAL A 907 41.33 7.09 7.15
N THR A 908 41.91 7.43 8.31
CA THR A 908 43.29 7.91 8.39
C THR A 908 44.29 6.85 7.93
N ALA A 909 44.08 5.59 8.30
CA ALA A 909 44.92 4.47 7.85
C ALA A 909 44.81 4.27 6.33
N LEU A 910 43.59 4.27 5.79
CA LEU A 910 43.32 4.08 4.36
C LEU A 910 43.90 5.20 3.50
N THR A 911 43.73 6.46 3.92
CA THR A 911 44.25 7.60 3.17
C THR A 911 45.77 7.75 3.27
N GLY A 912 46.36 7.18 4.33
CA GLY A 912 47.80 7.16 4.59
C GLY A 912 48.60 6.18 3.72
N ASP A 913 47.95 5.16 3.14
CA ASP A 913 48.61 4.10 2.36
C ASP A 913 47.88 3.87 1.03
N GLU A 914 48.61 3.97 -0.09
CA GLU A 914 48.04 3.79 -1.43
C GLU A 914 47.67 2.34 -1.75
N ASN A 915 48.11 1.37 -0.94
CA ASN A 915 47.84 -0.06 -1.09
C ASN A 915 46.82 -0.60 -0.06
N ALA A 916 46.30 0.27 0.80
CA ALA A 916 45.37 -0.14 1.84
C ALA A 916 43.95 -0.33 1.30
N ILE A 917 43.28 -1.36 1.83
CA ILE A 917 41.86 -1.65 1.65
C ILE A 917 41.22 -1.83 3.03
N GLY A 918 39.98 -1.39 3.15
CA GLY A 918 39.23 -1.46 4.39
C GLY A 918 37.74 -1.53 4.18
N TYR A 919 36.98 -1.64 5.26
CA TYR A 919 35.53 -1.53 5.21
C TYR A 919 34.98 -0.82 6.45
N PHE A 920 33.84 -0.17 6.31
CA PHE A 920 33.04 0.41 7.39
C PHE A 920 31.61 0.75 6.90
N GLY A 921 30.76 1.33 7.74
CA GLY A 921 29.37 1.66 7.38
C GLY A 921 29.25 2.63 6.21
N TYR A 922 28.21 2.47 5.38
CA TYR A 922 28.02 3.22 4.13
C TYR A 922 27.86 4.73 4.34
N ALA A 923 27.12 5.17 5.37
CA ALA A 923 26.97 6.59 5.68
C ALA A 923 28.34 7.26 5.90
N TYR A 924 29.27 6.56 6.55
CA TYR A 924 30.61 7.07 6.79
C TYR A 924 31.44 7.20 5.50
N TYR A 925 31.20 6.33 4.52
CA TYR A 925 31.77 6.49 3.18
C TYR A 925 31.17 7.71 2.48
N GLN A 926 29.86 7.96 2.58
CA GLN A 926 29.21 9.13 1.98
C GLN A 926 29.87 10.44 2.41
N GLU A 927 30.22 10.57 3.69
CA GLU A 927 30.93 11.74 4.22
C GLU A 927 32.36 11.90 3.67
N ASN A 928 32.97 10.82 3.17
CA ASN A 928 34.38 10.76 2.77
C ASN A 928 34.60 10.48 1.27
N GLN A 929 33.56 10.58 0.43
CA GLN A 929 33.63 10.31 -1.02
C GLN A 929 34.63 11.17 -1.79
N ALA A 930 35.01 12.34 -1.23
CA ALA A 930 35.99 13.23 -1.83
C ALA A 930 37.43 12.72 -1.76
N ILE A 931 37.70 11.67 -0.96
CA ILE A 931 39.05 11.14 -0.70
C ILE A 931 39.13 9.61 -0.71
N LEU A 932 37.99 8.92 -0.70
CA LEU A 932 37.90 7.46 -0.78
C LEU A 932 37.08 7.04 -2.00
N THR A 933 37.40 5.88 -2.54
CA THR A 933 36.59 5.19 -3.56
C THR A 933 35.98 3.95 -2.92
N ALA A 934 34.66 3.80 -3.01
CA ALA A 934 34.00 2.53 -2.67
C ALA A 934 34.10 1.54 -3.84
N ILE A 935 34.35 0.28 -3.50
CA ILE A 935 34.57 -0.80 -4.45
C ILE A 935 33.24 -1.44 -4.83
N ALA A 936 33.05 -1.71 -6.12
CA ALA A 936 31.95 -2.55 -6.59
C ALA A 936 32.20 -4.01 -6.19
N VAL A 937 31.20 -4.65 -5.60
CA VAL A 937 31.29 -6.02 -5.08
C VAL A 937 30.30 -6.92 -5.80
N SER A 938 30.78 -8.06 -6.27
CA SER A 938 29.96 -9.15 -6.82
C SER A 938 29.66 -10.17 -5.72
N ASP A 939 28.42 -10.68 -5.67
CA ASP A 939 27.94 -11.67 -4.68
C ASP A 939 28.54 -13.09 -4.89
N ASN A 940 29.54 -13.21 -5.76
CA ASN A 940 30.19 -14.49 -5.97
C ASN A 940 31.10 -14.87 -4.80
N HIS A 941 30.70 -15.90 -4.05
CA HIS A 941 31.46 -16.44 -2.91
C HIS A 941 32.49 -17.52 -3.28
N THR A 942 32.68 -17.83 -4.56
CA THR A 942 33.52 -18.97 -5.01
C THR A 942 34.64 -18.61 -5.98
N HIS A 943 34.42 -17.66 -6.89
CA HIS A 943 35.34 -17.30 -7.98
C HIS A 943 35.79 -15.84 -7.86
N GLY A 944 36.87 -15.48 -8.55
CA GLY A 944 37.29 -14.09 -8.71
C GLY A 944 36.38 -13.33 -9.69
N ILE A 945 36.46 -12.01 -9.67
CA ILE A 945 35.56 -11.15 -10.46
C ILE A 945 35.56 -11.44 -11.97
N ALA A 946 36.70 -11.85 -12.53
CA ALA A 946 36.81 -12.16 -13.96
C ALA A 946 35.99 -13.39 -14.41
N ASP A 947 35.68 -14.29 -13.47
CA ASP A 947 34.91 -15.51 -13.72
C ASP A 947 33.55 -15.51 -12.98
N ALA A 948 33.19 -14.40 -12.33
CA ALA A 948 31.92 -14.26 -11.64
C ALA A 948 30.79 -14.06 -12.67
N PRO A 949 29.72 -14.88 -12.66
CA PRO A 949 28.54 -14.66 -13.47
C PRO A 949 27.67 -13.50 -12.96
N GLU A 950 27.80 -13.11 -11.70
CA GLU A 950 27.10 -11.98 -11.10
C GLU A 950 27.88 -10.67 -11.27
N ASP A 951 27.20 -9.61 -11.67
CA ASP A 951 27.78 -8.28 -11.82
C ASP A 951 28.28 -7.72 -10.47
N ALA A 952 29.32 -6.89 -10.53
CA ALA A 952 29.76 -6.13 -9.37
C ALA A 952 28.92 -4.87 -9.20
N VAL A 953 28.36 -4.68 -8.02
CA VAL A 953 27.52 -3.52 -7.70
C VAL A 953 28.26 -2.62 -6.72
N ALA A 954 28.28 -1.31 -6.96
CA ALA A 954 28.84 -0.34 -6.02
C ALA A 954 27.79 0.10 -4.98
N PRO A 955 28.19 0.45 -3.76
CA PRO A 955 27.25 0.95 -2.77
C PRO A 955 26.75 2.36 -3.13
N SER A 956 25.44 2.51 -3.12
CA SER A 956 24.67 3.75 -3.30
C SER A 956 23.41 3.64 -2.45
N PRO A 957 22.67 4.73 -2.17
CA PRO A 957 21.42 4.61 -1.42
C PRO A 957 20.46 3.64 -2.11
N ALA A 958 20.33 3.77 -3.44
CA ALA A 958 19.46 2.93 -4.27
C ALA A 958 19.91 1.45 -4.29
N SER A 959 21.21 1.16 -4.38
CA SER A 959 21.68 -0.22 -4.39
C SER A 959 21.66 -0.87 -3.01
N VAL A 960 21.77 -0.09 -1.93
CA VAL A 960 21.65 -0.56 -0.55
C VAL A 960 20.17 -0.80 -0.19
N SER A 961 19.28 0.16 -0.42
CA SER A 961 17.86 0.01 -0.12
C SER A 961 17.14 -0.95 -1.07
N GLY A 962 17.52 -0.95 -2.36
CA GLY A 962 16.98 -1.87 -3.36
C GLY A 962 17.51 -3.30 -3.25
N GLY A 963 18.38 -3.60 -2.28
CA GLY A 963 18.89 -4.95 -2.04
C GLY A 963 19.83 -5.51 -3.10
N THR A 964 20.20 -4.73 -4.12
CA THR A 964 21.10 -5.17 -5.20
C THR A 964 22.57 -5.20 -4.78
N TYR A 965 22.94 -4.47 -3.73
CA TYR A 965 24.29 -4.49 -3.15
C TYR A 965 24.50 -5.66 -2.15
N THR A 966 24.20 -6.87 -2.60
CA THR A 966 24.42 -8.11 -1.83
C THR A 966 25.87 -8.59 -1.96
N PRO A 967 26.50 -9.14 -0.91
CA PRO A 967 25.95 -9.48 0.41
C PRO A 967 26.24 -8.41 1.48
N LEU A 968 26.56 -7.18 1.08
CA LEU A 968 27.02 -6.11 1.98
C LEU A 968 25.94 -5.09 2.34
N ALA A 969 24.72 -5.27 1.85
CA ALA A 969 23.53 -4.57 2.29
C ALA A 969 22.52 -5.56 2.87
N ARG A 970 21.81 -5.13 3.92
CA ARG A 970 20.71 -5.89 4.52
C ARG A 970 19.63 -4.99 5.09
N PRO A 971 18.37 -5.43 5.06
CA PRO A 971 17.33 -4.83 5.88
C PRO A 971 17.61 -5.10 7.37
N ILE A 972 17.30 -4.13 8.20
CA ILE A 972 17.23 -4.29 9.65
C ILE A 972 15.77 -4.17 10.11
N PHE A 973 15.42 -4.86 11.18
CA PHE A 973 14.03 -5.15 11.53
C PHE A 973 13.70 -4.81 12.98
N MET A 974 12.47 -4.34 13.20
CA MET A 974 11.77 -4.41 14.48
C MET A 974 10.63 -5.41 14.37
N ASN A 975 10.56 -6.36 15.30
CA ASN A 975 9.55 -7.41 15.29
C ASN A 975 8.64 -7.17 16.50
N VAL A 976 7.40 -6.78 16.23
CA VAL A 976 6.43 -6.33 17.24
C VAL A 976 5.58 -7.51 17.68
N ASN A 977 5.52 -7.79 18.98
CA ASN A 977 4.53 -8.72 19.52
C ASN A 977 3.12 -8.15 19.26
N ASN A 978 2.28 -8.90 18.54
CA ASN A 978 0.96 -8.44 18.14
C ASN A 978 0.00 -8.23 19.32
N ASP A 979 0.30 -8.78 20.50
CA ASP A 979 -0.50 -8.51 21.72
C ASP A 979 -0.23 -7.12 22.32
N ASN A 980 0.76 -6.37 21.80
CA ASN A 980 1.29 -5.15 22.42
C ASN A 980 1.14 -3.88 21.56
N TRP A 981 0.34 -3.89 20.49
CA TRP A 981 0.22 -2.75 19.57
C TRP A 981 -0.22 -1.45 20.24
N ASP A 982 -1.26 -1.45 21.07
CA ASP A 982 -1.69 -0.30 21.88
C ASP A 982 -0.53 0.40 22.64
N THR A 983 0.48 -0.38 23.00
CA THR A 983 1.66 0.09 23.74
C THR A 983 2.70 0.71 22.81
N VAL A 984 2.89 0.18 21.60
CA VAL A 984 4.01 0.53 20.71
C VAL A 984 3.63 1.34 19.47
N SER A 985 2.36 1.33 19.02
CA SER A 985 1.92 1.97 17.76
C SER A 985 2.37 3.43 17.67
N LYS A 986 2.19 4.21 18.74
CA LYS A 986 2.57 5.63 18.79
C LYS A 986 4.09 5.85 18.68
N PHE A 987 4.88 4.99 19.31
CA PHE A 987 6.33 5.02 19.17
C PHE A 987 6.75 4.71 17.74
N LEU A 988 6.13 3.71 17.11
CA LEU A 988 6.44 3.30 15.74
C LEU A 988 5.96 4.33 14.70
N LEU A 989 4.77 4.91 14.87
CA LEU A 989 4.27 6.01 14.03
C LEU A 989 5.23 7.20 14.06
N TRP A 990 5.76 7.55 15.23
CA TRP A 990 6.79 8.58 15.34
C TRP A 990 8.13 8.13 14.75
N ALA A 991 8.57 6.89 14.99
CA ALA A 991 9.82 6.36 14.45
C ALA A 991 9.86 6.34 12.91
N PHE A 992 8.70 6.16 12.28
CA PHE A 992 8.55 6.25 10.83
C PHE A 992 8.22 7.67 10.35
N SER A 993 8.00 8.66 11.21
CA SER A 993 7.84 10.06 10.80
C SER A 993 9.10 10.61 10.13
N GLY A 994 9.01 11.82 9.58
CA GLY A 994 10.18 12.52 9.01
C GLY A 994 11.34 12.69 9.99
N ASP A 995 11.04 12.89 11.28
CA ASP A 995 12.05 12.99 12.33
C ASP A 995 12.68 11.63 12.65
N GLY A 996 11.84 10.61 12.85
CA GLY A 996 12.34 9.26 13.11
C GLY A 996 13.19 8.74 11.94
N SER A 997 12.80 9.07 10.71
CA SER A 997 13.56 8.74 9.51
C SER A 997 14.89 9.51 9.42
N ALA A 998 14.95 10.75 9.90
CA ALA A 998 16.19 11.50 9.99
C ALA A 998 17.21 10.82 10.93
N VAL A 999 16.74 10.31 12.06
CA VAL A 999 17.58 9.58 13.03
C VAL A 999 18.25 8.37 12.40
N ILE A 1000 17.61 7.68 11.44
CA ILE A 1000 18.19 6.52 10.73
C ILE A 1000 19.52 6.90 10.07
N SER A 1001 19.53 8.01 9.33
CA SER A 1001 20.74 8.51 8.66
C SER A 1001 21.77 9.00 9.67
N GLU A 1002 21.34 9.67 10.75
CA GLU A 1002 22.24 10.17 11.81
C GLU A 1002 23.01 9.05 12.52
N VAL A 1003 22.39 7.89 12.71
CA VAL A 1003 23.05 6.72 13.30
C VAL A 1003 23.83 5.87 12.28
N GLY A 1004 23.78 6.23 11.00
CA GLY A 1004 24.62 5.67 9.95
C GLY A 1004 23.96 4.61 9.05
N TYR A 1005 22.64 4.48 9.07
CA TYR A 1005 21.87 3.58 8.19
C TYR A 1005 21.28 4.33 6.99
N VAL A 1006 20.82 3.57 6.00
CA VAL A 1006 20.11 4.10 4.82
C VAL A 1006 18.60 4.05 5.10
N PRO A 1007 17.87 5.18 5.00
CA PRO A 1007 16.41 5.19 5.13
C PRO A 1007 15.71 4.29 4.11
N LEU A 1008 14.46 3.94 4.42
CA LEU A 1008 13.60 3.20 3.50
C LEU A 1008 13.27 4.07 2.28
N ASP A 1009 13.08 3.44 1.13
CA ASP A 1009 12.39 4.08 0.01
C ASP A 1009 10.90 4.27 0.31
N ASP A 1010 10.23 5.12 -0.46
CA ASP A 1010 8.83 5.49 -0.24
C ASP A 1010 7.91 4.25 -0.24
N ALA A 1011 8.15 3.29 -1.14
CA ALA A 1011 7.34 2.07 -1.27
C ALA A 1011 7.47 1.16 -0.04
N THR A 1012 8.70 0.90 0.41
CA THR A 1012 8.97 0.10 1.60
C THR A 1012 8.44 0.81 2.84
N TRP A 1013 8.63 2.13 2.95
CA TRP A 1013 8.10 2.93 4.05
C TRP A 1013 6.57 2.82 4.14
N MET A 1014 5.86 2.97 3.01
CA MET A 1014 4.40 2.86 2.96
C MET A 1014 3.91 1.50 3.42
N GLU A 1015 4.53 0.42 2.95
CA GLU A 1015 4.19 -0.94 3.37
C GLU A 1015 4.43 -1.16 4.87
N MET A 1016 5.49 -0.56 5.44
CA MET A 1016 5.72 -0.63 6.90
C MET A 1016 4.73 0.22 7.70
N HIS A 1017 4.41 1.42 7.22
CA HIS A 1017 3.41 2.28 7.85
C HIS A 1017 2.03 1.62 7.84
N ARG A 1018 1.67 0.97 6.73
CA ARG A 1018 0.45 0.17 6.60
C ARG A 1018 0.42 -0.99 7.61
N ARG A 1019 1.55 -1.68 7.83
CA ARG A 1019 1.65 -2.72 8.89
C ARG A 1019 1.49 -2.15 10.29
N ILE A 1020 1.99 -0.95 10.54
CA ILE A 1020 1.85 -0.26 11.84
C ILE A 1020 0.38 0.10 12.08
N LEU A 1021 -0.30 0.69 11.09
CA LEU A 1021 -1.71 1.06 11.19
C LEU A 1021 -2.65 -0.15 11.26
N ALA A 1022 -2.24 -1.28 10.68
CA ALA A 1022 -2.97 -2.53 10.80
C ALA A 1022 -2.84 -3.20 12.18
N GLU A 1023 -1.97 -2.71 13.07
CA GLU A 1023 -1.83 -3.19 14.46
C GLU A 1023 -1.81 -4.73 14.59
N GLY A 1024 -1.10 -5.39 13.67
CA GLY A 1024 -0.97 -6.84 13.69
C GLY A 1024 -2.25 -7.62 13.34
N THR A 1025 -3.24 -7.00 12.72
CA THR A 1025 -4.42 -7.66 12.14
C THR A 1025 -4.27 -7.92 10.63
N TYR A 1026 -3.03 -7.89 10.14
CA TYR A 1026 -2.71 -8.15 8.74
C TYR A 1026 -3.06 -9.57 8.32
#